data_AF-A0AA36H290-F1
#
_entry.id   AF-A0AA36H290-F1
#
_cell.length_a   1.000
_cell.length_b   1.000
_cell.length_c   1.000
_cell.angle_alpha   90.00
_cell.angle_beta   90.00
_cell.angle_gamma   90.00
#
_symmetry.space_group_name_H-M   'P 1'
#
loop_
_entity.id
_entity.type
_entity.pdbx_description
1 polymer ?
#
loop_
_entity_poly.entity_id
_entity_poly.type
_entity_poly.pdbx_seq_one_letter_code
_entity_poly.pdbx_strand_id
1 'polypeptide(L)'
;MINANNNKDTRRDSKAWTRHEVSRYGCPQESDESYSSSEETICNFQAEVSMDNHGSLEYKTTLGFNKPQQLHRNPIYDEHPENPSRIDVCRNFLVETGLIKECQEIDTFPSLDDLDLRQTHAEGHVNRLLKEAISMDQESLNHLCEDYDSVFMTPGSIEAAKSAVSCCRWLAESIVEDKIPNAFALVRPPGHHADRYSACGFCLFNNAAQAAEAASNFGADRILIVDLDIHHGQGTQQIFYDDKRVMVFSIHRYDDGRFWPHLRESNFDYIGESEGIGYNVNITLNEPNCGDADYMAILWNVLMPLAREFAPDFVIISAGYDSCDGDPLGGMRLSPDGYSHIIYHLSSLARGKVLLLLEGGYNHSVQSVGVHRCLRVLCGYKPLPITLSIPAKASTVVSCLNVISLLRGFWTCFDYYISTHSKSKHWTLHHPTVIYDPPKEEEKENTGNIVQENLVKYEWATLAPSPSKMLLVHNGDTSKHFSTVEDDHPEVPARTQMILAKLESSGLTSKCEVLLNERFASESELEAVHERPYIQKMRRTTEMTDAELRTTEEGLNSIYLTRDSFPIACGSAGAVLECVDRVLTSWIGEWNAFALVRPPGHHAGISEPSGFCIFNNVAVAAQYALDKYDLQRVLILDWDVHHGNGTQEIFWEDNRVLYMSFHRHDDGTFYPMGEPKNFLDAGEGKGKGFSVNIPWNSCKIGDDAYRAAFTKIIMPIAYEFRPELVFVSSGFDAATGDPLGECFVNPDTYALMTYHLMGLAGGRLITVLEGGYNLDSISDCAAAVCQTMIEGSLRHSYTAKSEGTPQKKRLQCKVWESIRGVAAVQDHYWTCLRGFQKCFPQKMLRSQKLKHDRRSDQMLEAPTSTSPRRSPRLAAMAAIEKQLENLKLS
;
A
#
# COMPACT_ATOMS: atom_id res chain seq x y z
N MET A 1 -42.25 -2.07 -58.32
CA MET A 1 -42.38 -3.46 -58.80
C MET A 1 -41.86 -4.35 -57.66
N ILE A 2 -42.75 -4.76 -56.75
CA ILE A 2 -43.36 -6.10 -56.63
C ILE A 2 -42.36 -7.20 -56.17
N ASN A 3 -42.46 -7.53 -54.87
CA ASN A 3 -42.40 -8.84 -54.18
C ASN A 3 -41.49 -9.99 -54.68
N ALA A 4 -40.76 -10.66 -53.77
CA ALA A 4 -41.31 -11.76 -52.95
C ALA A 4 -40.29 -12.39 -51.95
N ASN A 5 -40.86 -12.90 -50.86
CA ASN A 5 -40.33 -13.59 -49.66
C ASN A 5 -39.39 -14.79 -49.87
N ASN A 6 -38.49 -15.03 -48.89
CA ASN A 6 -38.64 -16.19 -47.97
C ASN A 6 -37.66 -16.19 -46.78
N ASN A 7 -38.25 -16.37 -45.60
CA ASN A 7 -37.64 -16.67 -44.30
C ASN A 7 -36.90 -18.02 -44.31
N LYS A 8 -35.68 -18.07 -43.75
CA LYS A 8 -35.17 -19.23 -42.99
C LYS A 8 -34.16 -18.77 -41.93
N ASP A 9 -34.61 -18.93 -40.69
CA ASP A 9 -33.87 -18.82 -39.44
C ASP A 9 -33.06 -20.11 -39.20
N THR A 10 -31.74 -20.01 -38.98
CA THR A 10 -30.94 -21.08 -38.34
C THR A 10 -29.77 -20.46 -37.57
N ARG A 11 -29.91 -20.36 -36.25
CA ARG A 11 -28.82 -20.20 -35.28
C ARG A 11 -28.03 -21.52 -35.14
N ARG A 12 -26.70 -21.44 -35.06
CA ARG A 12 -25.75 -22.46 -34.57
C ARG A 12 -24.66 -21.69 -33.81
N ASP A 13 -24.59 -21.81 -32.48
CA ASP A 13 -23.92 -22.86 -31.68
C ASP A 13 -22.52 -22.40 -31.25
N SER A 14 -22.45 -21.72 -30.10
CA SER A 14 -21.24 -21.61 -29.28
C SER A 14 -21.43 -22.47 -28.03
N LYS A 15 -20.58 -23.50 -27.90
CA LYS A 15 -20.58 -24.47 -26.81
C LYS A 15 -20.09 -23.82 -25.51
N ALA A 16 -20.97 -23.74 -24.51
CA ALA A 16 -20.61 -23.51 -23.11
C ALA A 16 -20.28 -24.86 -22.45
N TRP A 17 -19.15 -24.93 -21.76
CA TRP A 17 -18.79 -26.03 -20.87
C TRP A 17 -19.43 -25.79 -19.51
N THR A 18 -20.38 -26.64 -19.14
CA THR A 18 -21.07 -26.63 -17.85
C THR A 18 -20.24 -27.31 -16.76
N ARG A 19 -20.18 -26.67 -15.59
CA ARG A 19 -19.65 -27.16 -14.31
C ARG A 19 -20.18 -28.56 -13.98
N HIS A 20 -19.29 -29.42 -13.50
CA HIS A 20 -19.62 -30.76 -13.01
C HIS A 20 -20.35 -30.70 -11.67
N GLU A 21 -21.51 -31.37 -11.63
CA GLU A 21 -22.28 -31.73 -10.46
C GLU A 21 -21.57 -32.85 -9.68
N VAL A 22 -21.39 -32.68 -8.38
CA VAL A 22 -21.01 -33.78 -7.47
C VAL A 22 -22.30 -34.45 -6.97
N SER A 23 -22.42 -35.74 -7.26
CA SER A 23 -23.61 -36.57 -7.06
C SER A 23 -23.94 -36.81 -5.59
N ARG A 24 -25.22 -36.62 -5.23
CA ARG A 24 -25.86 -37.18 -4.04
C ARG A 24 -25.95 -38.70 -4.18
N TYR A 25 -25.37 -39.45 -3.24
CA TYR A 25 -25.62 -40.89 -3.12
C TYR A 25 -26.88 -41.14 -2.29
N GLY A 26 -27.69 -42.09 -2.78
CA GLY A 26 -29.02 -42.42 -2.28
C GLY A 26 -29.04 -43.20 -0.96
N CYS A 27 -30.13 -42.99 -0.23
CA CYS A 27 -30.55 -43.73 0.95
C CYS A 27 -31.27 -45.03 0.58
N PRO A 28 -31.04 -46.14 1.30
CA PRO A 28 -32.06 -47.15 1.57
C PRO A 28 -32.52 -47.06 3.05
N GLN A 29 -33.83 -47.23 3.25
CA GLN A 29 -34.51 -47.23 4.54
C GLN A 29 -34.36 -48.56 5.31
N GLU A 30 -34.67 -48.47 6.62
CA GLU A 30 -34.84 -49.51 7.66
C GLU A 30 -33.53 -49.90 8.40
N SER A 31 -33.42 -49.93 9.73
CA SER A 31 -34.36 -49.85 10.87
C SER A 31 -33.61 -49.46 12.16
N ASP A 32 -34.30 -48.77 13.07
CA ASP A 32 -34.06 -48.54 14.51
C ASP A 32 -32.72 -49.00 15.14
N GLU A 33 -31.95 -48.03 15.65
CA GLU A 33 -31.45 -48.03 17.04
C GLU A 33 -30.85 -46.67 17.43
N SER A 34 -31.17 -46.22 18.63
CA SER A 34 -30.94 -44.90 19.20
C SER A 34 -29.46 -44.57 19.45
N TYR A 35 -28.99 -43.42 18.94
CA TYR A 35 -27.87 -42.69 19.53
C TYR A 35 -28.15 -41.17 19.49
N SER A 36 -28.21 -40.58 20.68
CA SER A 36 -28.39 -39.15 20.90
C SER A 36 -27.06 -38.40 20.86
N SER A 37 -27.16 -37.12 20.49
CA SER A 37 -26.27 -35.97 20.76
C SER A 37 -24.93 -35.90 20.02
N SER A 38 -24.78 -34.97 19.07
CA SER A 38 -24.13 -33.64 19.29
C SER A 38 -23.67 -32.94 17.98
N GLU A 39 -24.58 -32.62 17.05
CA GLU A 39 -24.21 -31.89 15.80
C GLU A 39 -24.82 -30.47 15.66
N GLU A 40 -25.49 -29.93 16.69
CA GLU A 40 -26.31 -28.72 16.54
C GLU A 40 -25.72 -27.38 17.05
N THR A 41 -24.41 -27.27 17.32
CA THR A 41 -23.87 -26.03 17.94
C THR A 41 -22.90 -25.20 17.09
N ILE A 42 -22.64 -25.51 15.81
CA ILE A 42 -21.66 -24.72 14.99
C ILE A 42 -22.24 -24.24 13.66
N CYS A 43 -23.54 -23.94 13.60
CA CYS A 43 -24.14 -23.25 12.46
C CYS A 43 -25.10 -22.18 12.95
N ASN A 44 -24.55 -21.08 13.51
CA ASN A 44 -25.21 -19.77 13.60
C ASN A 44 -24.26 -18.66 14.10
N PHE A 45 -22.98 -18.67 13.75
CA PHE A 45 -22.21 -17.43 13.74
C PHE A 45 -22.49 -16.72 12.41
N GLN A 46 -23.69 -16.16 12.29
CA GLN A 46 -23.81 -14.96 11.44
C GLN A 46 -22.93 -13.92 12.12
N ALA A 47 -21.91 -13.40 11.43
CA ALA A 47 -21.32 -12.14 11.85
C ALA A 47 -22.48 -11.19 12.16
N GLU A 48 -22.55 -10.64 13.37
CA GLU A 48 -23.56 -9.64 13.69
C GLU A 48 -23.26 -8.43 12.79
N VAL A 49 -23.86 -8.41 11.61
CA VAL A 49 -23.78 -7.25 10.76
C VAL A 49 -24.77 -6.25 11.34
N SER A 50 -24.28 -5.39 12.22
CA SER A 50 -25.05 -4.22 12.64
C SER A 50 -25.22 -3.32 11.43
N MET A 51 -26.48 -2.97 11.14
CA MET A 51 -26.75 -1.79 10.34
C MET A 51 -26.47 -0.59 11.23
N ASP A 52 -25.67 0.35 10.77
CA ASP A 52 -25.63 1.66 11.40
C ASP A 52 -27.03 2.32 11.33
N ASN A 53 -27.21 3.44 12.03
CA ASN A 53 -28.46 4.21 12.00
C ASN A 53 -28.84 4.74 10.59
N HIS A 54 -28.01 4.47 9.56
CA HIS A 54 -28.14 4.90 8.18
C HIS A 54 -28.27 3.74 7.19
N GLY A 55 -28.40 2.49 7.67
CA GLY A 55 -28.63 1.31 6.83
C GLY A 55 -27.39 0.75 6.11
N SER A 56 -26.18 1.13 6.53
CA SER A 56 -24.93 0.59 6.00
C SER A 56 -24.38 -0.53 6.89
N LEU A 57 -23.82 -1.60 6.28
CA LEU A 57 -23.25 -2.75 6.99
C LEU A 57 -21.96 -2.30 7.69
N GLU A 58 -21.97 -2.28 9.03
CA GLU A 58 -20.81 -1.91 9.84
C GLU A 58 -19.85 -3.11 9.92
N TYR A 59 -18.94 -3.23 8.95
CA TYR A 59 -17.95 -4.29 8.95
C TYR A 59 -16.82 -3.96 9.93
N LYS A 60 -16.78 -4.65 11.07
CA LYS A 60 -15.67 -4.54 12.02
C LYS A 60 -14.49 -5.43 11.63
N THR A 61 -13.27 -4.94 11.88
CA THR A 61 -12.05 -5.76 11.82
C THR A 61 -12.17 -6.96 12.74
N THR A 62 -11.79 -8.14 12.27
CA THR A 62 -11.83 -9.36 13.09
C THR A 62 -10.48 -9.63 13.75
N LEU A 63 -10.49 -9.97 15.04
CA LEU A 63 -9.32 -10.34 15.82
C LEU A 63 -9.42 -11.81 16.24
N GLY A 64 -8.58 -12.66 15.64
CA GLY A 64 -8.57 -14.10 15.90
C GLY A 64 -7.52 -14.51 16.92
N PHE A 65 -7.88 -15.38 17.87
CA PHE A 65 -6.98 -15.93 18.88
C PHE A 65 -7.05 -17.46 18.94
N ASN A 66 -5.93 -18.16 18.95
CA ASN A 66 -5.97 -19.60 19.21
C ASN A 66 -5.92 -19.89 20.72
N LYS A 67 -7.08 -20.25 21.30
CA LYS A 67 -7.24 -20.52 22.74
C LYS A 67 -6.18 -21.46 23.38
N PRO A 68 -5.74 -22.55 22.74
CA PRO A 68 -4.74 -23.45 23.32
C PRO A 68 -3.28 -22.95 23.20
N GLN A 69 -3.02 -21.70 22.78
CA GLN A 69 -1.67 -21.16 22.60
C GLN A 69 -0.76 -21.29 23.84
N GLN A 70 -1.35 -21.25 25.04
CA GLN A 70 -0.67 -21.44 26.33
C GLN A 70 -0.06 -22.84 26.51
N LEU A 71 -0.53 -23.83 25.75
CA LEU A 71 -0.01 -25.18 25.80
C LEU A 71 1.38 -25.30 25.16
N HIS A 72 1.70 -24.43 24.20
CA HIS A 72 3.02 -24.35 23.57
C HIS A 72 3.95 -23.41 24.37
N ARG A 73 4.89 -24.01 25.10
CA ARG A 73 5.89 -23.33 25.93
C ARG A 73 7.20 -24.11 25.90
N ASN A 74 8.32 -23.44 26.13
CA ASN A 74 9.61 -24.14 26.19
C ASN A 74 9.67 -24.99 27.48
N PRO A 75 9.97 -26.30 27.40
CA PRO A 75 9.96 -27.19 28.57
C PRO A 75 11.20 -27.06 29.47
N ILE A 76 12.23 -26.35 29.01
CA ILE A 76 13.52 -26.19 29.70
C ILE A 76 13.68 -24.77 30.27
N TYR A 77 13.24 -23.75 29.51
CA TYR A 77 13.45 -22.34 29.84
C TYR A 77 12.12 -21.57 29.84
N ASP A 78 11.63 -21.18 31.01
CA ASP A 78 10.37 -20.40 31.11
C ASP A 78 10.49 -19.00 30.47
N GLU A 79 11.70 -18.44 30.39
CA GLU A 79 12.02 -17.12 29.82
C GLU A 79 12.50 -17.19 28.36
N HIS A 80 12.19 -18.28 27.65
CA HIS A 80 12.47 -18.40 26.23
C HIS A 80 11.76 -17.27 25.44
N PRO A 81 12.39 -16.65 24.43
CA PRO A 81 11.79 -15.56 23.66
C PRO A 81 10.42 -15.91 23.10
N GLU A 82 10.29 -17.10 22.54
CA GLU A 82 9.01 -17.67 22.13
C GLU A 82 8.32 -18.25 23.38
N ASN A 83 7.36 -17.51 23.94
CA ASN A 83 6.58 -17.92 25.10
C ASN A 83 5.15 -17.35 25.08
N PRO A 84 4.21 -17.89 25.88
CA PRO A 84 2.81 -17.46 25.87
C PRO A 84 2.53 -16.00 26.25
N SER A 85 3.40 -15.37 27.04
CA SER A 85 3.22 -13.98 27.48
C SER A 85 3.22 -13.00 26.31
N ARG A 86 3.82 -13.36 25.17
CA ARG A 86 3.74 -12.60 23.92
C ARG A 86 2.30 -12.25 23.53
N ILE A 87 1.38 -13.21 23.67
CA ILE A 87 -0.04 -13.01 23.35
C ILE A 87 -0.77 -12.32 24.49
N ASP A 88 -0.53 -12.76 25.74
CA ASP A 88 -1.26 -12.25 26.89
C ASP A 88 -1.00 -10.76 27.13
N VAL A 89 0.28 -10.34 27.10
CA VAL A 89 0.66 -8.93 27.29
C VAL A 89 0.07 -8.06 26.19
N CYS A 90 0.12 -8.54 24.94
CA CYS A 90 -0.47 -7.84 23.80
C CYS A 90 -1.99 -7.70 23.93
N ARG A 91 -2.69 -8.78 24.29
CA ARG A 91 -4.15 -8.74 24.47
C ARG A 91 -4.54 -7.81 25.62
N ASN A 92 -3.84 -7.88 26.75
CA ASN A 92 -4.07 -6.97 27.88
C ASN A 92 -3.88 -5.51 27.46
N PHE A 93 -2.85 -5.22 26.67
CA PHE A 93 -2.62 -3.89 26.12
C PHE A 93 -3.77 -3.40 25.22
N LEU A 94 -4.32 -4.27 24.36
CA LEU A 94 -5.49 -3.95 23.53
C LEU A 94 -6.75 -3.68 24.37
N VAL A 95 -6.90 -4.38 25.51
CA VAL A 95 -7.98 -4.15 26.48
C VAL A 95 -7.80 -2.81 27.21
N GLU A 96 -6.59 -2.54 27.71
CA GLU A 96 -6.24 -1.31 28.45
C GLU A 96 -6.43 -0.05 27.60
N THR A 97 -6.06 -0.12 26.32
CA THR A 97 -6.23 0.97 25.35
C THR A 97 -7.68 1.12 24.85
N GLY A 98 -8.52 0.10 25.06
CA GLY A 98 -9.89 0.04 24.59
C GLY A 98 -10.05 -0.31 23.11
N LEU A 99 -8.96 -0.45 22.34
CA LEU A 99 -9.01 -0.76 20.91
C LEU A 99 -9.70 -2.09 20.60
N ILE A 100 -9.62 -3.05 21.53
CA ILE A 100 -10.26 -4.35 21.37
C ILE A 100 -11.78 -4.25 21.14
N LYS A 101 -12.42 -3.17 21.62
CA LYS A 101 -13.87 -2.92 21.48
C LYS A 101 -14.28 -2.51 20.06
N GLU A 102 -13.32 -2.03 19.27
CA GLU A 102 -13.51 -1.68 17.85
C GLU A 102 -13.41 -2.92 16.94
N CYS A 103 -13.07 -4.09 17.51
CA CYS A 103 -12.88 -5.33 16.79
C CYS A 103 -13.98 -6.36 17.12
N GLN A 104 -14.17 -7.31 16.22
CA GLN A 104 -14.89 -8.55 16.51
C GLN A 104 -13.88 -9.61 16.95
N GLU A 105 -13.90 -9.99 18.23
CA GLU A 105 -13.06 -11.08 18.74
C GLU A 105 -13.65 -12.45 18.39
N ILE A 106 -12.79 -13.36 17.94
CA ILE A 106 -13.13 -14.78 17.75
C ILE A 106 -11.99 -15.67 18.25
N ASP A 107 -12.35 -16.79 18.89
CA ASP A 107 -11.37 -17.71 19.49
C ASP A 107 -11.66 -19.19 19.23
N THR A 108 -12.71 -19.47 18.47
CA THR A 108 -13.23 -20.80 18.20
C THR A 108 -13.37 -20.99 16.69
N PHE A 109 -12.78 -22.06 16.18
CA PHE A 109 -12.66 -22.31 14.74
C PHE A 109 -12.99 -23.78 14.41
N PRO A 110 -13.34 -24.09 13.15
CA PRO A 110 -13.57 -25.46 12.72
C PRO A 110 -12.40 -26.40 13.04
N SER A 111 -12.68 -27.68 13.25
CA SER A 111 -11.62 -28.68 13.44
C SER A 111 -10.79 -28.81 12.17
N LEU A 112 -9.48 -28.71 12.30
CA LEU A 112 -8.55 -28.90 11.20
C LEU A 112 -8.34 -30.40 10.92
N ASP A 113 -8.53 -30.81 9.67
CA ASP A 113 -8.27 -32.17 9.23
C ASP A 113 -6.83 -32.36 8.72
N ASP A 114 -6.40 -33.62 8.57
CA ASP A 114 -5.05 -33.93 8.08
C ASP A 114 -4.87 -33.54 6.60
N LEU A 115 -5.95 -33.43 5.82
CA LEU A 115 -5.90 -33.10 4.39
C LEU A 115 -5.61 -31.61 4.17
N ASP A 116 -6.14 -30.74 5.03
CA ASP A 116 -5.84 -29.32 5.06
C ASP A 116 -4.33 -29.10 5.26
N LEU A 117 -3.75 -29.76 6.27
CA LEU A 117 -2.31 -29.67 6.55
C LEU A 117 -1.46 -30.21 5.38
N ARG A 118 -1.96 -31.22 4.67
CA ARG A 118 -1.30 -31.81 3.51
C ARG A 118 -1.30 -30.92 2.26
N GLN A 119 -2.06 -29.81 2.25
CA GLN A 119 -2.01 -28.84 1.15
C GLN A 119 -0.63 -28.18 1.06
N THR A 120 0.01 -27.89 2.20
CA THR A 120 1.32 -27.23 2.27
C THR A 120 2.45 -28.14 2.77
N HIS A 121 2.13 -29.17 3.56
CA HIS A 121 3.11 -30.07 4.15
C HIS A 121 3.02 -31.50 3.57
N ALA A 122 4.16 -32.15 3.41
CA ALA A 122 4.22 -33.54 3.00
C ALA A 122 3.59 -34.45 4.05
N GLU A 123 2.99 -35.54 3.59
CA GLU A 123 2.36 -36.53 4.47
C GLU A 123 3.31 -37.05 5.56
N GLY A 124 4.60 -37.18 5.27
CA GLY A 124 5.61 -37.57 6.26
C GLY A 124 5.68 -36.61 7.45
N HIS A 125 5.77 -35.30 7.20
CA HIS A 125 5.81 -34.27 8.24
C HIS A 125 4.51 -34.25 9.05
N VAL A 126 3.36 -34.26 8.37
CA VAL A 126 2.05 -34.27 9.02
C VAL A 126 1.87 -35.50 9.91
N ASN A 127 2.20 -36.70 9.41
CA ASN A 127 2.11 -37.92 10.21
C ASN A 127 3.07 -37.90 11.41
N ARG A 128 4.30 -37.41 11.21
CA ARG A 128 5.30 -37.31 12.28
C ARG A 128 4.79 -36.45 13.44
N LEU A 129 4.14 -35.32 13.16
CA LEU A 129 3.59 -34.46 14.20
C LEU A 129 2.26 -34.98 14.76
N LEU A 130 1.31 -35.39 13.91
CA LEU A 130 -0.05 -35.72 14.34
C LEU A 130 -0.26 -37.15 14.83
N LYS A 131 0.62 -38.08 14.48
CA LYS A 131 0.47 -39.50 14.85
C LYS A 131 1.56 -39.97 15.80
N GLU A 132 2.78 -39.47 15.64
CA GLU A 132 3.91 -39.86 16.47
C GLU A 132 4.05 -38.88 17.65
N ALA A 133 4.39 -37.61 17.37
CA ALA A 133 4.70 -36.61 18.39
C ALA A 133 3.57 -36.36 19.39
N ILE A 134 2.31 -36.33 18.94
CA ILE A 134 1.15 -36.05 19.81
C ILE A 134 1.00 -37.03 20.98
N SER A 135 1.57 -38.24 20.86
CA SER A 135 1.47 -39.31 21.85
C SER A 135 2.74 -39.49 22.70
N MET A 136 3.77 -38.70 22.42
CA MET A 136 5.07 -38.78 23.10
C MET A 136 5.04 -38.10 24.46
N ASP A 137 5.84 -38.64 25.39
CA ASP A 137 6.17 -37.94 26.62
C ASP A 137 7.17 -36.79 26.37
N GLN A 138 7.40 -35.97 27.40
CA GLN A 138 8.25 -34.78 27.25
C GLN A 138 9.70 -35.12 26.89
N GLU A 139 10.24 -36.23 27.40
CA GLU A 139 11.63 -36.66 27.12
C GLU A 139 11.77 -37.08 25.65
N SER A 140 10.83 -37.87 25.14
CA SER A 140 10.79 -38.29 23.74
C SER A 140 10.57 -37.10 22.80
N LEU A 141 9.73 -36.12 23.19
CA LEU A 141 9.55 -34.87 22.44
C LEU A 141 10.83 -34.04 22.39
N ASN A 142 11.59 -33.96 23.49
CA ASN A 142 12.86 -33.24 23.51
C ASN A 142 13.85 -33.87 22.52
N HIS A 143 13.97 -35.20 22.51
CA HIS A 143 14.80 -35.91 21.53
C HIS A 143 14.31 -35.71 20.09
N LEU A 144 13.00 -35.73 19.86
CA LEU A 144 12.44 -35.41 18.55
C LEU A 144 12.79 -33.99 18.11
N CYS A 145 12.82 -33.02 19.02
CA CYS A 145 13.17 -31.63 18.71
C CYS A 145 14.63 -31.45 18.30
N GLU A 146 15.54 -32.35 18.70
CA GLU A 146 16.95 -32.29 18.32
C GLU A 146 17.18 -32.45 16.81
N ASP A 147 16.24 -33.11 16.12
CA ASP A 147 16.24 -33.29 14.66
C ASP A 147 15.89 -32.00 13.89
N TYR A 148 15.35 -31.00 14.58
CA TYR A 148 14.97 -29.72 13.99
C TYR A 148 15.96 -28.62 14.39
N ASP A 149 15.98 -27.55 13.60
CA ASP A 149 16.71 -26.34 13.93
C ASP A 149 15.80 -25.37 14.69
N SER A 150 16.21 -24.98 15.90
CA SER A 150 15.52 -24.03 16.77
C SER A 150 14.03 -24.33 17.00
N VAL A 151 13.67 -25.59 17.32
CA VAL A 151 12.29 -26.00 17.66
C VAL A 151 12.24 -26.60 19.06
N PHE A 152 11.17 -26.32 19.80
CA PHE A 152 10.81 -27.02 21.03
C PHE A 152 9.35 -27.44 20.99
N MET A 153 8.99 -28.46 21.75
CA MET A 153 7.61 -28.95 21.86
C MET A 153 7.29 -29.39 23.29
N THR A 154 6.00 -29.32 23.59
CA THR A 154 5.32 -29.91 24.74
C THR A 154 4.19 -30.81 24.23
N PRO A 155 3.61 -31.69 25.05
CA PRO A 155 2.49 -32.54 24.64
C PRO A 155 1.31 -31.77 24.00
N GLY A 156 1.07 -30.53 24.42
CA GLY A 156 -0.01 -29.69 23.86
C GLY A 156 0.40 -28.77 22.70
N SER A 157 1.66 -28.82 22.24
CA SER A 157 2.14 -27.96 21.16
C SER A 157 1.45 -28.24 19.82
N ILE A 158 1.12 -29.51 19.55
CA ILE A 158 0.41 -29.90 18.32
C ILE A 158 -1.02 -29.36 18.31
N GLU A 159 -1.71 -29.40 19.45
CA GLU A 159 -3.05 -28.80 19.61
C GLU A 159 -3.01 -27.29 19.38
N ALA A 160 -2.04 -26.60 19.99
CA ALA A 160 -1.82 -25.17 19.80
C ALA A 160 -1.60 -24.82 18.32
N ALA A 161 -0.72 -25.55 17.63
CA ALA A 161 -0.40 -25.35 16.22
C ALA A 161 -1.60 -25.61 15.30
N LYS A 162 -2.38 -26.69 15.53
CA LYS A 162 -3.60 -26.96 14.78
C LYS A 162 -4.64 -25.83 14.94
N SER A 163 -4.78 -25.31 16.15
CA SER A 163 -5.71 -24.20 16.42
C SER A 163 -5.23 -22.89 15.79
N ALA A 164 -3.93 -22.62 15.77
CA ALA A 164 -3.34 -21.48 15.05
C ALA A 164 -3.62 -21.57 13.55
N VAL A 165 -3.35 -22.72 12.92
CA VAL A 165 -3.64 -22.94 11.49
C VAL A 165 -5.14 -22.79 11.19
N SER A 166 -6.00 -23.36 12.03
CA SER A 166 -7.45 -23.26 11.85
C SER A 166 -7.95 -21.81 11.91
N CYS A 167 -7.44 -21.01 12.85
CA CYS A 167 -7.71 -19.57 12.93
C CYS A 167 -7.35 -18.87 11.62
N CYS A 168 -6.12 -19.06 11.14
CA CYS A 168 -5.61 -18.42 9.93
C CYS A 168 -6.41 -18.81 8.68
N ARG A 169 -6.74 -20.10 8.52
CA ARG A 169 -7.54 -20.60 7.39
C ARG A 169 -8.96 -20.02 7.40
N TRP A 170 -9.63 -20.03 8.55
CA TRP A 170 -11.00 -19.52 8.69
C TRP A 170 -11.08 -18.02 8.42
N LEU A 171 -10.11 -17.25 8.91
CA LEU A 171 -10.03 -15.80 8.64
C LEU A 171 -9.80 -15.54 7.15
N ALA A 172 -8.90 -16.27 6.51
CA ALA A 172 -8.63 -16.14 5.08
C ALA A 172 -9.88 -16.44 4.23
N GLU A 173 -10.55 -17.56 4.49
CA GLU A 173 -11.84 -17.91 3.87
C GLU A 173 -12.85 -16.77 4.04
N SER A 174 -13.04 -16.31 5.28
CA SER A 174 -14.07 -15.33 5.61
C SER A 174 -13.82 -13.96 4.95
N ILE A 175 -12.57 -13.55 4.78
CA ILE A 175 -12.23 -12.32 4.06
C ILE A 175 -12.46 -12.49 2.55
N VAL A 176 -12.02 -13.61 1.97
CA VAL A 176 -12.17 -13.86 0.53
C VAL A 176 -13.64 -13.90 0.13
N GLU A 177 -14.49 -14.51 0.96
CA GLU A 177 -15.94 -14.57 0.78
C GLU A 177 -16.69 -13.29 1.16
N ASP A 178 -15.97 -12.20 1.52
CA ASP A 178 -16.55 -10.91 1.93
C ASP A 178 -17.46 -10.99 3.18
N LYS A 179 -17.33 -12.05 4.00
CA LYS A 179 -18.02 -12.19 5.30
C LYS A 179 -17.49 -11.21 6.33
N ILE A 180 -16.18 -10.94 6.29
CA ILE A 180 -15.48 -9.94 7.13
C ILE A 180 -14.57 -9.08 6.23
N PRO A 181 -14.24 -7.82 6.62
CA PRO A 181 -13.49 -6.91 5.76
C PRO A 181 -11.99 -7.28 5.66
N ASN A 182 -11.40 -7.56 6.81
CA ASN A 182 -9.99 -7.81 7.06
C ASN A 182 -9.84 -8.42 8.46
N ALA A 183 -8.65 -8.90 8.81
CA ALA A 183 -8.42 -9.48 10.13
C ALA A 183 -6.96 -9.47 10.58
N PHE A 184 -6.76 -9.69 11.88
CA PHE A 184 -5.48 -10.01 12.49
C PHE A 184 -5.62 -11.32 13.29
N ALA A 185 -4.87 -12.36 12.92
CA ALA A 185 -4.65 -13.56 13.70
C ALA A 185 -3.50 -13.35 14.72
N LEU A 186 -3.84 -13.13 15.99
CA LEU A 186 -2.91 -13.12 17.12
C LEU A 186 -2.71 -14.56 17.60
N VAL A 187 -1.88 -15.31 16.87
CA VAL A 187 -1.71 -16.76 17.07
C VAL A 187 -0.28 -17.16 17.42
N ARG A 188 -0.14 -18.31 18.09
CA ARG A 188 1.13 -19.01 18.34
C ARG A 188 0.94 -20.52 18.35
N PRO A 189 1.92 -21.35 17.92
CA PRO A 189 3.24 -20.98 17.42
C PRO A 189 3.22 -20.20 16.09
N PRO A 190 4.33 -19.49 15.75
CA PRO A 190 4.51 -18.87 14.43
C PRO A 190 4.59 -19.94 13.31
N GLY A 191 4.69 -19.51 12.05
CA GLY A 191 4.60 -20.41 10.90
C GLY A 191 5.61 -20.25 9.77
N HIS A 192 6.12 -19.06 9.48
CA HIS A 192 6.79 -18.79 8.19
C HIS A 192 8.09 -19.61 7.92
N HIS A 193 8.73 -20.17 8.94
CA HIS A 193 9.92 -21.04 8.79
C HIS A 193 9.58 -22.50 8.49
N ALA A 194 8.38 -22.98 8.83
CA ALA A 194 8.00 -24.37 8.59
C ALA A 194 7.88 -24.61 7.08
N ASP A 195 8.69 -25.53 6.56
CA ASP A 195 8.68 -25.90 5.15
C ASP A 195 7.78 -27.12 4.88
N ARG A 196 7.82 -27.64 3.66
CA ARG A 196 6.99 -28.79 3.28
C ARG A 196 7.32 -30.05 4.08
N TYR A 197 8.54 -30.23 4.55
CA TYR A 197 9.07 -31.47 5.11
C TYR A 197 9.47 -31.36 6.58
N SER A 198 9.63 -30.15 7.13
CA SER A 198 10.24 -29.94 8.44
C SER A 198 9.64 -28.76 9.22
N ALA A 199 9.63 -28.91 10.55
CA ALA A 199 9.53 -27.80 11.48
C ALA A 199 10.89 -27.07 11.55
N CYS A 200 10.88 -25.76 11.84
CA CYS A 200 12.08 -24.93 11.96
C CYS A 200 11.74 -23.62 12.66
N GLY A 201 12.67 -23.03 13.43
CA GLY A 201 12.55 -21.66 13.94
C GLY A 201 11.25 -21.41 14.70
N PHE A 202 10.95 -22.25 15.69
CA PHE A 202 9.70 -22.24 16.47
C PHE A 202 8.42 -22.57 15.70
N CYS A 203 8.48 -22.76 14.39
CA CYS A 203 7.33 -23.00 13.52
C CYS A 203 7.11 -24.51 13.32
N LEU A 204 5.91 -25.00 13.63
CA LEU A 204 5.54 -26.41 13.44
C LEU A 204 4.79 -26.66 12.11
N PHE A 205 3.90 -25.74 11.76
CA PHE A 205 3.15 -25.68 10.50
C PHE A 205 3.16 -24.26 9.97
N ASN A 206 3.04 -24.09 8.66
CA ASN A 206 3.13 -22.78 8.02
C ASN A 206 1.76 -22.10 7.95
N ASN A 207 1.50 -21.20 8.91
CA ASN A 207 0.24 -20.45 9.03
C ASN A 207 -0.08 -19.62 7.78
N ALA A 208 0.90 -18.90 7.23
CA ALA A 208 0.73 -18.05 6.06
C ALA A 208 0.43 -18.87 4.80
N ALA A 209 1.15 -19.97 4.60
CA ALA A 209 0.90 -20.86 3.47
C ALA A 209 -0.47 -21.55 3.58
N GLN A 210 -0.87 -21.95 4.78
CA GLN A 210 -2.20 -22.52 5.01
C GLN A 210 -3.32 -21.52 4.76
N ALA A 211 -3.15 -20.26 5.18
CA ALA A 211 -4.07 -19.19 4.86
C ALA A 211 -4.14 -18.90 3.36
N ALA A 212 -3.02 -18.95 2.64
CA ALA A 212 -2.97 -18.76 1.20
C ALA A 212 -3.73 -19.86 0.45
N GLU A 213 -3.53 -21.13 0.81
CA GLU A 213 -4.28 -22.24 0.18
C GLU A 213 -5.77 -22.17 0.52
N ALA A 214 -6.15 -21.81 1.75
CA ALA A 214 -7.54 -21.54 2.09
C ALA A 214 -8.12 -20.41 1.22
N ALA A 215 -7.45 -19.26 1.13
CA ALA A 215 -7.89 -18.16 0.27
C ALA A 215 -8.07 -18.59 -1.19
N SER A 216 -7.14 -19.40 -1.72
CA SER A 216 -7.24 -19.89 -3.10
C SER A 216 -8.42 -20.83 -3.32
N ASN A 217 -8.69 -21.74 -2.38
CA ASN A 217 -9.84 -22.65 -2.43
C ASN A 217 -11.19 -21.90 -2.48
N PHE A 218 -11.25 -20.67 -1.93
CA PHE A 218 -12.44 -19.83 -1.90
C PHE A 218 -12.45 -18.70 -2.95
N GLY A 219 -11.50 -18.69 -3.89
CA GLY A 219 -11.57 -17.86 -5.10
C GLY A 219 -10.62 -16.66 -5.15
N ALA A 220 -9.55 -16.64 -4.36
CA ALA A 220 -8.41 -15.76 -4.61
C ALA A 220 -7.45 -16.40 -5.63
N ASP A 221 -7.32 -15.80 -6.82
CA ASP A 221 -6.46 -16.34 -7.89
C ASP A 221 -5.01 -15.86 -7.76
N ARG A 222 -4.81 -14.66 -7.22
CA ARG A 222 -3.49 -14.03 -6.99
C ARG A 222 -3.36 -13.62 -5.53
N ILE A 223 -2.39 -14.19 -4.83
CA ILE A 223 -2.18 -13.96 -3.40
C ILE A 223 -0.80 -13.34 -3.20
N LEU A 224 -0.74 -12.21 -2.51
CA LEU A 224 0.52 -11.59 -2.12
C LEU A 224 0.78 -11.91 -0.65
N ILE A 225 1.90 -12.57 -0.36
CA ILE A 225 2.42 -12.73 1.00
C ILE A 225 3.57 -11.74 1.16
N VAL A 226 3.42 -10.81 2.11
CA VAL A 226 4.49 -9.90 2.53
C VAL A 226 4.97 -10.33 3.91
N ASP A 227 6.21 -10.78 3.98
CA ASP A 227 6.88 -11.16 5.20
C ASP A 227 7.72 -9.98 5.71
N LEU A 228 7.29 -9.43 6.85
CA LEU A 228 7.89 -8.30 7.54
C LEU A 228 8.57 -8.72 8.86
N ASP A 229 8.54 -10.02 9.17
CA ASP A 229 9.43 -10.60 10.17
C ASP A 229 10.89 -10.39 9.75
N ILE A 230 11.77 -10.13 10.72
CA ILE A 230 13.16 -9.82 10.38
C ILE A 230 13.94 -11.05 9.91
N HIS A 231 13.46 -12.24 10.20
CA HIS A 231 14.04 -13.48 9.72
C HIS A 231 13.43 -13.86 8.38
N HIS A 232 14.21 -14.48 7.50
CA HIS A 232 13.69 -14.96 6.23
C HIS A 232 12.69 -16.10 6.46
N GLY A 233 11.44 -15.94 6.00
CA GLY A 233 10.46 -17.02 5.95
C GLY A 233 10.75 -18.07 4.86
N GLN A 234 11.87 -18.78 4.99
CA GLN A 234 12.34 -19.80 4.05
C GLN A 234 11.31 -20.90 3.79
N GLY A 235 10.51 -21.27 4.80
CA GLY A 235 9.45 -22.26 4.66
C GLY A 235 8.37 -21.79 3.68
N THR A 236 7.90 -20.56 3.85
CA THR A 236 6.94 -19.92 2.95
C THR A 236 7.50 -19.78 1.53
N GLN A 237 8.76 -19.34 1.39
CA GLN A 237 9.45 -19.27 0.09
C GLN A 237 9.47 -20.64 -0.61
N GLN A 238 9.85 -21.71 0.10
CA GLN A 238 9.98 -23.04 -0.49
C GLN A 238 8.63 -23.64 -0.91
N ILE A 239 7.57 -23.44 -0.12
CA ILE A 239 6.24 -23.99 -0.41
C ILE A 239 5.69 -23.44 -1.73
N PHE A 240 5.94 -22.17 -2.06
CA PHE A 240 5.43 -21.51 -3.27
C PHE A 240 6.49 -21.25 -4.34
N TYR A 241 7.67 -21.87 -4.24
CA TYR A 241 8.81 -21.51 -5.07
C TYR A 241 8.58 -21.68 -6.58
N ASP A 242 7.71 -22.62 -6.97
CA ASP A 242 7.31 -22.89 -8.35
C ASP A 242 5.90 -22.39 -8.72
N ASP A 243 5.23 -21.65 -7.81
CA ASP A 243 3.84 -21.24 -7.94
C ASP A 243 3.68 -19.73 -8.23
N LYS A 244 3.18 -19.40 -9.42
CA LYS A 244 2.89 -18.01 -9.82
C LYS A 244 1.60 -17.42 -9.26
N ARG A 245 0.72 -18.23 -8.65
CA ARG A 245 -0.49 -17.73 -7.97
C ARG A 245 -0.09 -16.93 -6.73
N VAL A 246 1.02 -17.27 -6.10
CA VAL A 246 1.46 -16.68 -4.85
C VAL A 246 2.76 -15.90 -5.07
N MET A 247 2.73 -14.61 -4.82
CA MET A 247 3.95 -13.80 -4.75
C MET A 247 4.42 -13.76 -3.30
N VAL A 248 5.64 -14.23 -3.04
CA VAL A 248 6.28 -14.15 -1.72
C VAL A 248 7.29 -13.01 -1.74
N PHE A 249 7.10 -12.02 -0.87
CA PHE A 249 7.98 -10.88 -0.71
C PHE A 249 8.48 -10.82 0.73
N SER A 250 9.78 -10.98 0.97
CA SER A 250 10.36 -10.96 2.31
C SER A 250 11.42 -9.86 2.44
N ILE A 251 11.32 -9.08 3.52
CA ILE A 251 12.36 -8.13 3.95
C ILE A 251 12.98 -8.69 5.22
N HIS A 252 14.24 -9.09 5.16
CA HIS A 252 14.89 -9.75 6.29
C HIS A 252 16.33 -9.32 6.45
N ARG A 253 16.83 -9.44 7.68
CA ARG A 253 18.26 -9.31 7.96
C ARG A 253 18.99 -10.49 7.34
N TYR A 254 20.09 -10.21 6.67
CA TYR A 254 20.87 -11.22 5.98
C TYR A 254 22.34 -11.14 6.37
N ASP A 255 22.89 -9.94 6.57
CA ASP A 255 24.31 -9.71 6.88
C ASP A 255 25.24 -10.54 5.99
N ASP A 256 24.96 -10.52 4.67
CA ASP A 256 25.65 -11.32 3.66
C ASP A 256 25.65 -12.84 3.94
N GLY A 257 24.61 -13.37 4.58
CA GLY A 257 24.46 -14.79 4.97
C GLY A 257 24.91 -15.11 6.39
N ARG A 258 25.36 -14.11 7.16
CA ARG A 258 25.78 -14.30 8.56
C ARG A 258 24.64 -14.28 9.56
N PHE A 259 23.48 -13.73 9.22
CA PHE A 259 22.32 -13.76 10.08
C PHE A 259 21.51 -15.03 9.84
N TRP A 260 20.94 -15.61 10.90
CA TRP A 260 20.14 -16.84 10.80
C TRP A 260 18.94 -16.61 9.87
N PRO A 261 18.56 -17.59 9.02
CA PRO A 261 18.98 -19.00 8.99
C PRO A 261 20.26 -19.33 8.19
N HIS A 262 21.09 -18.34 7.87
CA HIS A 262 22.35 -18.53 7.14
C HIS A 262 22.19 -19.17 5.75
N LEU A 263 21.04 -19.02 5.10
CA LEU A 263 20.75 -19.70 3.84
C LEU A 263 21.17 -18.87 2.64
N ARG A 264 21.83 -19.52 1.68
CA ARG A 264 22.16 -18.90 0.39
C ARG A 264 20.90 -18.48 -0.38
N GLU A 265 19.84 -19.27 -0.19
CA GLU A 265 18.52 -19.16 -0.81
C GLU A 265 17.74 -17.93 -0.36
N SER A 266 18.11 -17.32 0.77
CA SER A 266 17.52 -16.08 1.27
C SER A 266 18.01 -14.85 0.49
N ASN A 267 19.01 -14.99 -0.38
CA ASN A 267 19.55 -13.84 -1.11
C ASN A 267 18.64 -13.38 -2.27
N PHE A 268 18.88 -12.16 -2.76
CA PHE A 268 18.05 -11.49 -3.77
C PHE A 268 17.98 -12.20 -5.13
N ASP A 269 18.92 -13.08 -5.45
CA ASP A 269 19.00 -13.75 -6.75
C ASP A 269 18.23 -15.07 -6.85
N TYR A 270 17.55 -15.46 -5.76
CA TYR A 270 16.59 -16.55 -5.72
C TYR A 270 15.18 -16.02 -5.97
N ILE A 271 14.74 -16.08 -7.23
CA ILE A 271 13.51 -15.44 -7.70
C ILE A 271 12.37 -16.42 -8.03
N GLY A 272 12.46 -17.67 -7.59
CA GLY A 272 11.53 -18.75 -7.92
C GLY A 272 12.04 -19.64 -9.05
N GLU A 273 11.31 -20.72 -9.31
CA GLU A 273 11.62 -21.70 -10.37
C GLU A 273 10.40 -22.03 -11.22
N SER A 274 10.61 -22.72 -12.35
CA SER A 274 9.53 -23.15 -13.25
C SER A 274 8.55 -22.01 -13.60
N GLU A 275 7.27 -22.12 -13.23
CA GLU A 275 6.25 -21.10 -13.48
C GLU A 275 6.32 -19.95 -12.46
N GLY A 276 6.86 -20.18 -11.26
CA GLY A 276 7.04 -19.21 -10.17
C GLY A 276 8.23 -18.26 -10.35
N ILE A 277 9.00 -18.35 -11.44
CA ILE A 277 10.11 -17.41 -11.70
C ILE A 277 9.57 -15.97 -11.79
N GLY A 278 10.11 -15.10 -10.95
CA GLY A 278 9.75 -13.70 -10.80
C GLY A 278 8.70 -13.44 -9.71
N TYR A 279 8.20 -14.47 -9.02
CA TYR A 279 7.18 -14.38 -7.97
C TYR A 279 7.74 -14.58 -6.55
N ASN A 280 9.03 -14.90 -6.41
CA ASN A 280 9.74 -14.83 -5.13
C ASN A 280 10.66 -13.59 -5.10
N VAL A 281 10.59 -12.82 -4.02
CA VAL A 281 11.33 -11.56 -3.88
C VAL A 281 11.96 -11.46 -2.50
N ASN A 282 13.30 -11.50 -2.47
CA ASN A 282 14.08 -11.37 -1.24
C ASN A 282 14.79 -10.00 -1.20
N ILE A 283 14.45 -9.17 -0.21
CA ILE A 283 15.15 -7.94 0.10
C ILE A 283 16.04 -8.16 1.32
N THR A 284 17.34 -8.30 1.07
CA THR A 284 18.35 -8.53 2.11
C THR A 284 18.78 -7.22 2.78
N LEU A 285 18.61 -7.11 4.08
CA LEU A 285 19.22 -6.04 4.90
C LEU A 285 20.60 -6.52 5.36
N ASN A 286 21.66 -5.95 4.77
CA ASN A 286 23.05 -6.35 5.00
C ASN A 286 23.80 -5.45 6.00
N GLU A 287 23.06 -4.62 6.72
CA GLU A 287 23.58 -3.80 7.80
C GLU A 287 22.58 -3.77 8.95
N PRO A 288 23.05 -3.69 10.21
CA PRO A 288 22.17 -3.50 11.35
C PRO A 288 21.59 -2.08 11.37
N ASN A 289 20.55 -1.91 12.18
CA ASN A 289 19.87 -0.64 12.42
C ASN A 289 19.17 -0.02 11.19
N CYS A 290 18.72 -0.83 10.24
CA CYS A 290 17.78 -0.36 9.22
C CYS A 290 16.47 0.08 9.89
N GLY A 291 15.96 1.25 9.55
CA GLY A 291 14.77 1.84 10.19
C GLY A 291 13.72 2.31 9.20
N ASP A 292 12.80 3.18 9.65
CA ASP A 292 11.63 3.61 8.87
C ASP A 292 11.97 4.04 7.43
N ALA A 293 13.05 4.80 7.22
CA ALA A 293 13.44 5.26 5.88
C ALA A 293 13.87 4.12 4.96
N ASP A 294 14.52 3.08 5.49
CA ASP A 294 14.92 1.89 4.75
C ASP A 294 13.68 1.12 4.25
N TYR A 295 12.74 0.86 5.16
CA TYR A 295 11.50 0.15 4.82
C TYR A 295 10.61 0.95 3.88
N MET A 296 10.54 2.28 4.06
CA MET A 296 9.80 3.16 3.14
C MET A 296 10.47 3.22 1.76
N ALA A 297 11.80 3.18 1.68
CA ALA A 297 12.51 3.09 0.40
C ALA A 297 12.18 1.76 -0.31
N ILE A 298 12.15 0.64 0.41
CA ILE A 298 11.78 -0.68 -0.13
C ILE A 298 10.31 -0.69 -0.59
N LEU A 299 9.41 -0.14 0.22
CA LEU A 299 7.98 -0.03 -0.08
C LEU A 299 7.74 0.68 -1.41
N TRP A 300 8.28 1.89 -1.56
CA TRP A 300 8.01 2.72 -2.75
C TRP A 300 8.82 2.31 -3.97
N ASN A 301 10.01 1.73 -3.79
CA ASN A 301 10.86 1.38 -4.93
C ASN A 301 10.64 -0.03 -5.47
N VAL A 302 10.23 -0.97 -4.65
CA VAL A 302 10.13 -2.39 -5.02
C VAL A 302 8.73 -2.96 -4.74
N LEU A 303 8.30 -2.98 -3.48
CA LEU A 303 7.09 -3.72 -3.06
C LEU A 303 5.82 -3.17 -3.69
N MET A 304 5.52 -1.87 -3.51
CA MET A 304 4.28 -1.27 -4.01
C MET A 304 4.19 -1.29 -5.54
N PRO A 305 5.26 -0.94 -6.32
CA PRO A 305 5.25 -1.14 -7.78
C PRO A 305 4.92 -2.57 -8.21
N LEU A 306 5.57 -3.57 -7.58
CA LEU A 306 5.34 -4.99 -7.89
C LEU A 306 3.93 -5.43 -7.53
N ALA A 307 3.49 -5.16 -6.30
CA ALA A 307 2.19 -5.56 -5.80
C ALA A 307 1.06 -4.99 -6.65
N ARG A 308 1.21 -3.76 -7.15
CA ARG A 308 0.22 -3.14 -8.04
C ARG A 308 0.18 -3.76 -9.44
N GLU A 309 1.32 -4.12 -10.01
CA GLU A 309 1.36 -4.82 -11.30
C GLU A 309 0.87 -6.27 -11.16
N PHE A 310 1.18 -6.93 -10.05
CA PHE A 310 0.68 -8.26 -9.70
C PHE A 310 -0.84 -8.25 -9.45
N ALA A 311 -1.36 -7.14 -8.90
CA ALA A 311 -2.77 -6.92 -8.61
C ALA A 311 -3.40 -8.07 -7.82
N PRO A 312 -2.98 -8.31 -6.56
CA PRO A 312 -3.48 -9.43 -5.77
C PRO A 312 -4.98 -9.32 -5.49
N ASP A 313 -5.63 -10.48 -5.42
CA ASP A 313 -7.01 -10.63 -4.95
C ASP A 313 -7.09 -10.77 -3.42
N PHE A 314 -5.97 -11.13 -2.78
CA PHE A 314 -5.83 -11.27 -1.33
C PHE A 314 -4.40 -10.96 -0.88
N VAL A 315 -4.24 -10.30 0.27
CA VAL A 315 -2.92 -9.97 0.85
C VAL A 315 -2.81 -10.60 2.23
N ILE A 316 -1.72 -11.34 2.44
CA ILE A 316 -1.34 -11.91 3.74
C ILE A 316 -0.07 -11.18 4.18
N ILE A 317 -0.04 -10.75 5.44
CA ILE A 317 1.14 -10.17 6.07
C ILE A 317 1.63 -11.14 7.15
N SER A 318 2.80 -11.73 6.95
CA SER A 318 3.53 -12.40 8.03
C SER A 318 4.14 -11.29 8.90
N ALA A 319 3.45 -11.01 10.00
CA ALA A 319 3.66 -9.84 10.84
C ALA A 319 4.54 -10.19 12.05
N GLY A 320 5.86 -10.33 11.81
CA GLY A 320 6.86 -10.38 12.87
C GLY A 320 7.23 -8.97 13.32
N TYR A 321 7.26 -8.74 14.64
CA TYR A 321 7.62 -7.44 15.23
C TYR A 321 9.06 -7.39 15.74
N ASP A 322 9.87 -8.40 15.41
CA ASP A 322 11.30 -8.45 15.70
C ASP A 322 12.15 -7.57 14.78
N SER A 323 11.57 -7.05 13.70
CA SER A 323 12.15 -5.95 12.91
C SER A 323 12.09 -4.60 13.63
N CYS A 324 11.34 -4.47 14.73
CA CYS A 324 11.13 -3.21 15.42
C CYS A 324 12.30 -2.77 16.32
N ASP A 325 12.44 -1.45 16.52
CA ASP A 325 13.45 -0.87 17.43
C ASP A 325 13.27 -1.38 18.87
N GLY A 326 14.35 -1.92 19.44
CA GLY A 326 14.37 -2.49 20.78
C GLY A 326 14.03 -3.97 20.87
N ASP A 327 13.77 -4.66 19.76
CA ASP A 327 13.70 -6.13 19.76
C ASP A 327 15.10 -6.74 19.99
N PRO A 328 15.22 -7.76 20.86
CA PRO A 328 16.51 -8.34 21.21
C PRO A 328 17.13 -9.26 20.15
N LEU A 329 16.35 -9.77 19.17
CA LEU A 329 16.84 -10.72 18.16
C LEU A 329 17.08 -10.06 16.80
N GLY A 330 16.25 -9.10 16.39
CA GLY A 330 16.37 -8.53 15.04
C GLY A 330 17.53 -7.55 14.82
N GLY A 331 17.83 -6.69 15.80
CA GLY A 331 18.88 -5.66 15.67
C GLY A 331 18.57 -4.57 14.64
N MET A 332 17.29 -4.28 14.43
CA MET A 332 16.76 -3.27 13.51
C MET A 332 16.10 -2.12 14.26
N ARG A 333 15.63 -1.12 13.51
CA ARG A 333 15.08 0.14 14.05
C ARG A 333 13.79 0.58 13.34
N LEU A 334 12.98 -0.36 12.86
CA LEU A 334 11.64 -0.05 12.38
C LEU A 334 10.79 0.41 13.57
N SER A 335 10.13 1.55 13.48
CA SER A 335 9.22 1.96 14.54
C SER A 335 7.86 1.23 14.39
N PRO A 336 7.14 0.96 15.49
CA PRO A 336 5.74 0.52 15.44
C PRO A 336 4.85 1.39 14.54
N ASP A 337 5.09 2.70 14.52
CA ASP A 337 4.37 3.63 13.66
C ASP A 337 4.77 3.40 12.19
N GLY A 338 6.07 3.30 11.87
CA GLY A 338 6.60 2.95 10.55
C GLY A 338 6.04 1.64 9.99
N TYR A 339 5.95 0.62 10.84
CA TYR A 339 5.30 -0.65 10.52
C TYR A 339 3.84 -0.43 10.08
N SER A 340 3.08 0.36 10.84
CA SER A 340 1.67 0.63 10.52
C SER A 340 1.47 1.40 9.21
N HIS A 341 2.43 2.25 8.80
CA HIS A 341 2.39 2.89 7.49
C HIS A 341 2.54 1.89 6.33
N ILE A 342 3.37 0.85 6.50
CA ILE A 342 3.50 -0.24 5.51
C ILE A 342 2.15 -0.95 5.37
N ILE A 343 1.54 -1.34 6.50
CA ILE A 343 0.21 -1.99 6.52
C ILE A 343 -0.86 -1.10 5.90
N TYR A 344 -0.86 0.19 6.23
CA TYR A 344 -1.80 1.16 5.68
C TYR A 344 -1.71 1.19 4.16
N HIS A 345 -0.51 1.31 3.60
CA HIS A 345 -0.38 1.36 2.15
C HIS A 345 -0.67 0.03 1.46
N LEU A 346 -0.33 -1.12 2.07
CA LEU A 346 -0.69 -2.43 1.53
C LEU A 346 -2.21 -2.70 1.57
N SER A 347 -2.93 -2.07 2.50
CA SER A 347 -4.40 -2.13 2.59
C SER A 347 -5.12 -1.41 1.44
N SER A 348 -4.40 -0.67 0.59
CA SER A 348 -4.94 -0.17 -0.69
C SER A 348 -5.11 -1.27 -1.75
N LEU A 349 -4.42 -2.40 -1.60
CA LEU A 349 -4.46 -3.53 -2.52
C LEU A 349 -5.65 -4.44 -2.20
N ALA A 350 -6.02 -5.30 -3.16
CA ALA A 350 -7.08 -6.30 -2.97
C ALA A 350 -8.40 -5.75 -2.40
N ARG A 351 -8.69 -4.45 -2.61
CA ARG A 351 -9.81 -3.71 -2.00
C ARG A 351 -9.87 -3.84 -0.46
N GLY A 352 -8.72 -3.86 0.19
CA GLY A 352 -8.61 -3.98 1.64
C GLY A 352 -8.75 -5.39 2.19
N LYS A 353 -8.81 -6.44 1.33
CA LYS A 353 -8.79 -7.84 1.76
C LYS A 353 -7.40 -8.25 2.25
N VAL A 354 -7.12 -7.90 3.51
CA VAL A 354 -5.83 -8.08 4.17
C VAL A 354 -5.98 -8.95 5.42
N LEU A 355 -5.07 -9.91 5.59
CA LEU A 355 -4.94 -10.73 6.78
C LEU A 355 -3.53 -10.58 7.38
N LEU A 356 -3.44 -10.10 8.62
CA LEU A 356 -2.19 -10.08 9.38
C LEU A 356 -2.10 -11.36 10.22
N LEU A 357 -0.93 -11.99 10.24
CA LEU A 357 -0.63 -13.19 11.01
C LEU A 357 0.57 -12.90 11.92
N LEU A 358 0.42 -13.03 13.24
CA LEU A 358 1.56 -12.82 14.13
C LEU A 358 2.62 -13.91 13.90
N GLU A 359 3.87 -13.48 13.66
CA GLU A 359 5.05 -14.36 13.57
C GLU A 359 5.98 -14.12 14.79
N GLY A 360 7.18 -13.58 14.58
CA GLY A 360 8.14 -13.18 15.62
C GLY A 360 7.81 -11.86 16.34
N GLY A 361 8.75 -11.41 17.18
CA GLY A 361 8.61 -10.27 18.08
C GLY A 361 8.76 -10.69 19.54
N TYR A 362 9.87 -10.30 20.15
CA TYR A 362 10.35 -10.88 21.40
C TYR A 362 10.60 -9.82 22.48
N ASN A 363 10.43 -8.54 22.15
CA ASN A 363 10.14 -7.49 23.12
C ASN A 363 8.62 -7.30 23.26
N HIS A 364 8.03 -7.73 24.39
CA HIS A 364 6.58 -7.70 24.58
C HIS A 364 6.01 -6.27 24.54
N SER A 365 6.76 -5.27 25.02
CA SER A 365 6.31 -3.87 25.00
C SER A 365 6.22 -3.36 23.57
N VAL A 366 7.26 -3.56 22.77
CA VAL A 366 7.33 -3.08 21.38
C VAL A 366 6.33 -3.83 20.52
N GLN A 367 6.24 -5.17 20.65
CA GLN A 367 5.25 -5.98 19.94
C GLN A 367 3.83 -5.50 20.22
N SER A 368 3.48 -5.26 21.49
CA SER A 368 2.12 -4.83 21.86
C SER A 368 1.75 -3.50 21.22
N VAL A 369 2.68 -2.54 21.16
CA VAL A 369 2.47 -1.27 20.46
C VAL A 369 2.38 -1.49 18.94
N GLY A 370 3.25 -2.31 18.35
CA GLY A 370 3.22 -2.67 16.93
C GLY A 370 1.89 -3.28 16.50
N VAL A 371 1.41 -4.29 17.23
CA VAL A 371 0.09 -4.90 17.01
C VAL A 371 -1.00 -3.86 17.11
N HIS A 372 -0.99 -3.05 18.17
CA HIS A 372 -2.00 -2.01 18.36
C HIS A 372 -2.01 -1.00 17.21
N ARG A 373 -0.85 -0.55 16.71
CA ARG A 373 -0.76 0.40 15.59
C ARG A 373 -1.29 -0.21 14.29
N CYS A 374 -0.96 -1.47 14.01
CA CYS A 374 -1.46 -2.18 12.83
C CYS A 374 -2.96 -2.44 12.91
N LEU A 375 -3.46 -2.84 14.08
CA LEU A 375 -4.89 -3.08 14.30
C LEU A 375 -5.72 -1.80 14.15
N ARG A 376 -5.21 -0.65 14.61
CA ARG A 376 -5.85 0.66 14.34
C ARG A 376 -6.01 0.91 12.85
N VAL A 377 -4.97 0.66 12.06
CA VAL A 377 -5.03 0.82 10.61
C VAL A 377 -6.10 -0.09 9.98
N LEU A 378 -6.19 -1.35 10.41
CA LEU A 378 -7.23 -2.27 9.94
C LEU A 378 -8.64 -1.80 10.29
N CYS A 379 -8.83 -1.21 11.48
CA CYS A 379 -10.08 -0.57 11.91
C CYS A 379 -10.39 0.76 11.19
N GLY A 380 -9.59 1.18 10.21
CA GLY A 380 -9.84 2.37 9.39
C GLY A 380 -9.22 3.68 9.91
N TYR A 381 -8.51 3.64 11.04
CA TYR A 381 -7.78 4.82 11.54
C TYR A 381 -6.57 5.11 10.66
N LYS A 382 -6.19 6.40 10.58
CA LYS A 382 -4.98 6.82 9.88
C LYS A 382 -3.73 6.55 10.72
N PRO A 383 -2.62 6.15 10.09
CA PRO A 383 -1.38 5.90 10.82
C PRO A 383 -0.89 7.21 11.46
N LEU A 384 -0.24 7.09 12.62
CA LEU A 384 0.35 8.25 13.29
C LEU A 384 1.58 8.72 12.53
N PRO A 385 1.89 10.03 12.53
CA PRO A 385 3.07 10.55 11.85
C PRO A 385 4.38 9.85 12.28
N ILE A 386 5.15 9.39 11.30
CA ILE A 386 6.51 8.86 11.50
C ILE A 386 7.60 9.91 11.36
N THR A 387 8.78 9.58 11.86
CA THR A 387 9.99 10.38 11.67
C THR A 387 10.93 9.69 10.71
N LEU A 388 11.31 10.37 9.63
CA LEU A 388 12.35 9.94 8.68
C LEU A 388 13.61 10.80 8.83
N SER A 389 14.10 10.97 10.06
CA SER A 389 15.25 11.83 10.36
C SER A 389 16.58 11.24 9.89
N ILE A 390 16.65 9.92 9.72
CA ILE A 390 17.80 9.19 9.21
C ILE A 390 17.45 8.69 7.80
N PRO A 391 18.21 9.05 6.76
CA PRO A 391 18.00 8.53 5.41
C PRO A 391 18.14 7.02 5.31
N ALA A 392 17.55 6.43 4.27
CA ALA A 392 17.79 5.03 3.93
C ALA A 392 19.29 4.78 3.73
N LYS A 393 19.76 3.64 4.22
CA LYS A 393 21.14 3.20 4.07
C LYS A 393 21.47 2.92 2.61
N ALA A 394 22.72 3.19 2.24
CA ALA A 394 23.20 2.90 0.90
C ALA A 394 23.11 1.39 0.56
N SER A 395 23.33 0.50 1.54
CA SER A 395 23.15 -0.94 1.40
C SER A 395 21.69 -1.31 1.09
N THR A 396 20.71 -0.71 1.76
CA THR A 396 19.28 -0.90 1.44
C THR A 396 18.96 -0.50 0.00
N VAL A 397 19.48 0.66 -0.46
CA VAL A 397 19.31 1.11 -1.86
C VAL A 397 19.95 0.10 -2.83
N VAL A 398 21.13 -0.42 -2.50
CA VAL A 398 21.80 -1.47 -3.30
C VAL A 398 20.98 -2.76 -3.33
N SER A 399 20.40 -3.21 -2.21
CA SER A 399 19.52 -4.39 -2.16
C SER A 399 18.29 -4.21 -3.05
N CYS A 400 17.65 -3.04 -3.01
CA CYS A 400 16.55 -2.72 -3.91
C CYS A 400 16.99 -2.79 -5.39
N LEU A 401 18.11 -2.16 -5.74
CA LEU A 401 18.63 -2.16 -7.11
C LEU A 401 19.02 -3.56 -7.59
N ASN A 402 19.56 -4.40 -6.71
CA ASN A 402 19.89 -5.80 -7.01
C ASN A 402 18.64 -6.59 -7.40
N VAL A 403 17.58 -6.53 -6.60
CA VAL A 403 16.29 -7.16 -6.90
C VAL A 403 15.69 -6.64 -8.20
N ILE A 404 15.61 -5.31 -8.35
CA ILE A 404 15.06 -4.65 -9.55
C ILE A 404 15.83 -5.10 -10.81
N SER A 405 17.16 -5.24 -10.72
CA SER A 405 18.00 -5.60 -11.86
C SER A 405 17.63 -6.96 -12.49
N LEU A 406 17.13 -7.89 -11.67
CA LEU A 406 16.67 -9.22 -12.06
C LEU A 406 15.18 -9.20 -12.45
N LEU A 407 14.34 -8.61 -11.60
CA LEU A 407 12.89 -8.67 -11.75
C LEU A 407 12.34 -7.83 -12.91
N ARG A 408 13.07 -6.81 -13.38
CA ARG A 408 12.69 -6.01 -14.57
C ARG A 408 12.50 -6.83 -15.85
N GLY A 409 12.98 -8.09 -15.88
CA GLY A 409 12.71 -9.02 -16.97
C GLY A 409 11.27 -9.53 -17.03
N PHE A 410 10.57 -9.47 -15.90
CA PHE A 410 9.27 -10.08 -15.68
C PHE A 410 8.17 -9.02 -15.46
N TRP A 411 8.56 -7.88 -14.86
CA TRP A 411 7.69 -6.80 -14.38
C TRP A 411 8.00 -5.47 -15.05
N THR A 412 6.98 -4.87 -15.68
CA THR A 412 7.08 -3.61 -16.43
C THR A 412 7.09 -2.37 -15.55
N CYS A 413 6.70 -2.47 -14.27
CA CYS A 413 6.82 -1.42 -13.27
C CYS A 413 8.28 -0.96 -13.09
N PHE A 414 9.25 -1.78 -13.48
CA PHE A 414 10.68 -1.48 -13.47
C PHE A 414 11.23 -0.96 -14.80
N ASP A 415 10.38 -0.69 -15.80
CA ASP A 415 10.79 -0.03 -17.06
C ASP A 415 11.40 1.37 -16.77
N TYR A 416 11.13 1.95 -15.60
CA TYR A 416 11.83 3.11 -15.02
C TYR A 416 13.35 3.01 -15.05
N TYR A 417 13.96 1.83 -15.14
CA TYR A 417 15.43 1.66 -15.18
C TYR A 417 16.00 1.22 -16.55
N ILE A 418 15.17 1.12 -17.59
CA ILE A 418 15.61 0.72 -18.94
C ILE A 418 16.42 1.81 -19.66
N SER A 419 17.60 1.46 -20.14
CA SER A 419 18.57 2.38 -20.77
C SER A 419 18.31 2.70 -22.26
N THR A 420 17.29 2.10 -22.90
CA THR A 420 17.26 2.02 -24.38
C THR A 420 16.92 3.32 -25.09
N HIS A 421 16.42 4.35 -24.40
CA HIS A 421 15.95 5.58 -25.05
C HIS A 421 16.41 6.89 -24.37
N SER A 422 17.05 6.81 -23.19
CA SER A 422 17.37 8.01 -22.42
C SER A 422 18.73 8.59 -22.83
N LYS A 423 18.70 9.81 -23.38
CA LYS A 423 19.85 10.71 -23.49
C LYS A 423 20.29 11.29 -22.13
N SER A 424 19.80 10.78 -20.99
CA SER A 424 20.31 11.18 -19.68
C SER A 424 21.72 10.62 -19.51
N LYS A 425 22.71 11.41 -19.91
CA LYS A 425 24.16 11.13 -19.74
C LYS A 425 24.59 10.99 -18.28
N HIS A 426 23.65 11.09 -17.32
CA HIS A 426 23.94 11.24 -15.89
C HIS A 426 23.68 9.98 -15.05
N TRP A 427 22.94 9.00 -15.57
CA TRP A 427 22.62 7.79 -14.80
C TRP A 427 23.70 6.73 -14.95
N THR A 428 24.22 6.26 -13.81
CA THR A 428 25.33 5.30 -13.78
C THR A 428 24.84 3.87 -13.91
N LEU A 429 25.67 2.98 -14.46
CA LEU A 429 25.33 1.57 -14.61
C LEU A 429 25.42 0.86 -13.25
N HIS A 430 24.36 0.17 -12.84
CA HIS A 430 24.40 -0.73 -11.69
C HIS A 430 24.80 -2.13 -12.12
N HIS A 431 25.73 -2.73 -11.37
CA HIS A 431 26.16 -4.10 -11.55
C HIS A 431 25.82 -4.89 -10.28
N PRO A 432 24.80 -5.76 -10.32
CA PRO A 432 24.47 -6.58 -9.15
C PRO A 432 25.63 -7.52 -8.82
N THR A 433 25.94 -7.61 -7.53
CA THR A 433 26.96 -8.48 -6.96
C THR A 433 26.29 -9.39 -5.93
N VAL A 434 26.60 -10.67 -6.00
CA VAL A 434 26.11 -11.67 -5.03
C VAL A 434 27.21 -11.89 -4.00
N ILE A 435 26.86 -11.69 -2.73
CA ILE A 435 27.73 -11.95 -1.58
C ILE A 435 27.05 -12.98 -0.68
N TYR A 436 27.82 -13.97 -0.25
CA TYR A 436 27.43 -15.00 0.71
C TYR A 436 28.67 -15.44 1.48
N ASP A 437 28.70 -15.13 2.77
CA ASP A 437 29.79 -15.37 3.71
C ASP A 437 29.22 -15.89 5.04
N PRO A 438 28.65 -17.12 5.04
CA PRO A 438 28.02 -17.69 6.22
C PRO A 438 29.06 -17.99 7.33
N PRO A 439 28.62 -18.21 8.58
CA PRO A 439 29.48 -18.69 9.64
C PRO A 439 30.19 -20.00 9.26
N LYS A 440 31.41 -20.19 9.78
CA LYS A 440 32.25 -21.37 9.44
C LYS A 440 31.83 -22.66 10.14
N GLU A 441 31.11 -22.54 11.25
CA GLU A 441 30.57 -23.66 12.02
C GLU A 441 29.05 -23.53 12.02
N GLU A 442 28.35 -24.65 11.87
CA GLU A 442 26.89 -24.73 12.08
C GLU A 442 26.61 -24.64 13.58
N GLU A 443 26.75 -23.44 14.15
CA GLU A 443 26.25 -23.19 15.50
C GLU A 443 24.72 -23.08 15.42
N LYS A 444 24.00 -24.02 16.04
CA LYS A 444 22.56 -23.86 16.28
C LYS A 444 22.34 -22.56 17.04
N GLU A 445 21.41 -21.73 16.58
CA GLU A 445 21.22 -20.42 17.20
C GLU A 445 20.67 -20.59 18.62
N ASN A 446 21.44 -20.12 19.60
CA ASN A 446 21.01 -20.11 20.98
C ASN A 446 20.31 -18.77 21.27
N THR A 447 18.98 -18.78 21.19
CA THR A 447 18.16 -17.60 21.47
C THR A 447 18.12 -17.22 22.96
N GLY A 448 18.68 -18.06 23.83
CA GLY A 448 18.91 -17.77 25.24
C GLY A 448 17.64 -17.46 26.04
N ASN A 449 17.83 -16.81 27.19
CA ASN A 449 16.75 -16.26 28.01
C ASN A 449 16.64 -14.76 27.77
N ILE A 450 15.41 -14.27 27.60
CA ILE A 450 15.14 -12.84 27.40
C ILE A 450 14.34 -12.29 28.57
N VAL A 451 15.02 -11.57 29.45
CA VAL A 451 14.42 -10.90 30.61
C VAL A 451 13.75 -9.60 30.15
N GLN A 452 12.42 -9.59 30.09
CA GLN A 452 11.62 -8.49 29.54
C GLN A 452 11.82 -7.17 30.31
N GLU A 453 12.07 -7.22 31.61
CA GLU A 453 12.29 -6.04 32.46
C GLU A 453 13.54 -5.24 32.07
N ASN A 454 14.52 -5.91 31.43
CA ASN A 454 15.77 -5.29 30.98
C ASN A 454 15.65 -4.67 29.59
N LEU A 455 14.56 -4.96 28.86
CA LEU A 455 14.37 -4.45 27.51
C LEU A 455 13.80 -3.03 27.52
N VAL A 456 14.06 -2.31 26.43
CA VAL A 456 13.49 -0.98 26.23
C VAL A 456 11.97 -1.09 26.17
N LYS A 457 11.30 -0.23 26.94
CA LYS A 457 9.85 -0.05 26.86
C LYS A 457 9.56 1.02 25.82
N TYR A 458 8.61 0.76 24.93
CA TYR A 458 8.20 1.74 23.95
C TYR A 458 7.24 2.74 24.62
N GLU A 459 7.62 4.02 24.67
CA GLU A 459 6.71 5.04 25.16
C GLU A 459 5.58 5.27 24.16
N TRP A 460 4.35 5.28 24.64
CA TRP A 460 3.17 5.47 23.81
C TRP A 460 2.22 6.46 24.51
N ALA A 461 1.59 7.32 23.72
CA ALA A 461 0.55 8.22 24.20
C ALA A 461 -0.82 7.55 24.05
N THR A 462 -1.71 7.76 25.03
CA THR A 462 -3.13 7.41 24.90
C THR A 462 -3.72 8.16 23.71
N LEU A 463 -4.20 7.42 22.71
CA LEU A 463 -4.83 7.99 21.53
C LEU A 463 -6.33 8.02 21.75
N ALA A 464 -6.97 9.14 21.44
CA ALA A 464 -8.42 9.21 21.43
C ALA A 464 -8.99 8.21 20.39
N PRO A 465 -9.94 7.35 20.78
CA PRO A 465 -10.64 6.47 19.86
C PRO A 465 -11.80 7.26 19.24
N SER A 466 -11.54 8.03 18.19
CA SER A 466 -12.62 8.56 17.34
C SER A 466 -12.36 8.17 15.90
N PRO A 467 -13.31 7.50 15.23
CA PRO A 467 -13.28 7.34 13.79
C PRO A 467 -13.10 8.71 13.12
N SER A 468 -12.37 8.73 12.00
CA SER A 468 -12.15 9.94 11.22
C SER A 468 -13.49 10.42 10.65
N LYS A 469 -13.71 11.73 10.69
CA LYS A 469 -14.89 12.41 10.12
C LYS A 469 -14.44 13.26 8.94
N MET A 470 -15.34 13.41 7.98
CA MET A 470 -15.15 14.33 6.88
C MET A 470 -16.04 15.55 7.06
N LEU A 471 -15.47 16.74 6.84
CA LEU A 471 -16.21 17.99 6.67
C LEU A 471 -16.32 18.32 5.17
N LEU A 472 -17.53 18.50 4.67
CA LEU A 472 -17.81 19.04 3.34
C LEU A 472 -18.21 20.51 3.48
N VAL A 473 -17.36 21.42 3.02
CA VAL A 473 -17.65 22.86 3.05
C VAL A 473 -17.97 23.34 1.65
N HIS A 474 -19.06 24.08 1.47
CA HIS A 474 -19.38 24.74 0.20
C HIS A 474 -19.53 26.25 0.37
N ASN A 475 -19.00 27.04 -0.57
CA ASN A 475 -18.97 28.51 -0.48
C ASN A 475 -20.28 29.21 -0.89
N GLY A 476 -21.42 28.57 -0.65
CA GLY A 476 -22.75 29.14 -0.87
C GLY A 476 -23.20 29.28 -2.32
N ASP A 477 -24.08 30.24 -2.56
CA ASP A 477 -24.61 30.53 -3.90
C ASP A 477 -23.60 31.31 -4.73
N THR A 478 -23.00 30.62 -5.70
CA THR A 478 -22.01 31.19 -6.62
C THR A 478 -22.59 31.48 -8.01
N SER A 479 -23.91 31.36 -8.20
CA SER A 479 -24.58 31.47 -9.51
C SER A 479 -24.39 32.82 -10.19
N LYS A 480 -24.08 33.88 -9.44
CA LYS A 480 -23.83 35.22 -9.95
C LYS A 480 -22.41 35.45 -10.49
N HIS A 481 -21.49 34.51 -10.26
CA HIS A 481 -20.18 34.50 -10.90
C HIS A 481 -20.25 33.59 -12.15
N PHE A 482 -20.45 34.19 -13.32
CA PHE A 482 -20.57 33.53 -14.63
C PHE A 482 -20.05 34.44 -15.75
N SER A 483 -19.70 33.87 -16.90
CA SER A 483 -19.30 34.66 -18.08
C SER A 483 -20.52 35.38 -18.67
N THR A 484 -20.42 36.69 -18.88
CA THR A 484 -21.49 37.48 -19.52
C THR A 484 -21.34 37.57 -21.05
N VAL A 485 -20.28 36.96 -21.60
CA VAL A 485 -19.88 37.06 -23.01
C VAL A 485 -19.89 35.70 -23.70
N GLU A 486 -19.49 34.65 -22.99
CA GLU A 486 -19.35 33.29 -23.53
C GLU A 486 -20.40 32.37 -22.88
N ASP A 487 -21.46 32.05 -23.63
CA ASP A 487 -22.55 31.18 -23.17
C ASP A 487 -22.10 29.73 -22.90
N ASP A 488 -21.00 29.30 -23.54
CA ASP A 488 -20.39 27.97 -23.44
C ASP A 488 -19.07 27.94 -22.66
N HIS A 489 -18.80 28.96 -21.84
CA HIS A 489 -17.63 29.00 -20.97
C HIS A 489 -17.55 27.73 -20.11
N PRO A 490 -16.38 27.07 -19.97
CA PRO A 490 -16.29 25.78 -19.26
C PRO A 490 -16.47 25.90 -17.74
N GLU A 491 -16.02 27.01 -17.14
CA GLU A 491 -16.19 27.27 -15.71
C GLU A 491 -17.59 27.84 -15.42
N VAL A 492 -18.54 26.95 -15.09
CA VAL A 492 -19.96 27.28 -14.85
C VAL A 492 -20.42 26.92 -13.44
N PRO A 493 -21.45 27.60 -12.89
CA PRO A 493 -22.05 27.24 -11.60
C PRO A 493 -22.52 25.78 -11.50
N ALA A 494 -22.89 25.17 -12.62
CA ALA A 494 -23.33 23.77 -12.67
C ALA A 494 -22.27 22.77 -12.16
N ARG A 495 -20.97 23.13 -12.20
CA ARG A 495 -19.87 22.26 -11.74
C ARG A 495 -20.05 21.85 -10.28
N THR A 496 -20.21 22.82 -9.38
CA THR A 496 -20.38 22.54 -7.95
C THR A 496 -21.76 21.98 -7.62
N GLN A 497 -22.79 22.40 -8.37
CA GLN A 497 -24.15 21.89 -8.22
C GLN A 497 -24.25 20.40 -8.55
N MET A 498 -23.60 19.95 -9.65
CA MET A 498 -23.61 18.55 -10.06
C MET A 498 -22.82 17.66 -9.11
N ILE A 499 -21.67 18.14 -8.61
CA ILE A 499 -20.92 17.42 -7.56
C ILE A 499 -21.79 17.24 -6.32
N LEU A 500 -22.41 18.32 -5.82
CA LEU A 500 -23.25 18.23 -4.62
C LEU A 500 -24.42 17.26 -4.84
N ALA A 501 -25.12 17.35 -5.98
CA ALA A 501 -26.20 16.43 -6.34
C ALA A 501 -25.72 14.97 -6.43
N LYS A 502 -24.51 14.72 -6.94
CA LYS A 502 -23.90 13.39 -6.96
C LYS A 502 -23.59 12.88 -5.55
N LEU A 503 -23.01 13.71 -4.69
CA LEU A 503 -22.71 13.36 -3.30
C LEU A 503 -24.00 13.05 -2.52
N GLU A 504 -25.07 13.83 -2.72
CA GLU A 504 -26.38 13.60 -2.13
C GLU A 504 -27.03 12.31 -2.63
N SER A 505 -27.10 12.11 -3.95
CA SER A 505 -27.69 10.91 -4.56
C SER A 505 -26.91 9.62 -4.26
N SER A 506 -25.62 9.72 -3.97
CA SER A 506 -24.77 8.61 -3.52
C SER A 506 -24.84 8.37 -2.01
N GLY A 507 -25.59 9.19 -1.26
CA GLY A 507 -25.73 9.11 0.20
C GLY A 507 -24.50 9.56 0.99
N LEU A 508 -23.47 10.12 0.33
CA LEU A 508 -22.21 10.51 0.98
C LEU A 508 -22.39 11.70 1.92
N THR A 509 -23.28 12.64 1.60
CA THR A 509 -23.60 13.80 2.46
C THR A 509 -24.24 13.39 3.80
N SER A 510 -24.85 12.21 3.87
CA SER A 510 -25.38 11.67 5.13
C SER A 510 -24.30 11.08 6.05
N LYS A 511 -23.10 10.85 5.52
CA LYS A 511 -21.96 10.24 6.21
C LYS A 511 -20.85 11.25 6.56
N CYS A 512 -21.03 12.52 6.22
CA CYS A 512 -20.10 13.60 6.53
C CYS A 512 -20.85 14.80 7.13
N GLU A 513 -20.12 15.72 7.76
CA GLU A 513 -20.70 16.99 8.18
C GLU A 513 -20.72 17.93 6.98
N VAL A 514 -21.90 18.45 6.61
CA VAL A 514 -22.03 19.43 5.53
C VAL A 514 -22.19 20.82 6.13
N LEU A 515 -21.31 21.73 5.72
CA LEU A 515 -21.29 23.12 6.15
C LEU A 515 -21.48 24.07 4.96
N LEU A 516 -22.55 24.86 5.01
CA LEU A 516 -22.71 26.04 4.18
C LEU A 516 -21.83 27.16 4.77
N ASN A 517 -20.79 27.54 4.04
CA ASN A 517 -19.84 28.53 4.54
C ASN A 517 -20.44 29.94 4.58
N GLU A 518 -20.30 30.60 5.72
CA GLU A 518 -20.65 32.02 5.93
C GLU A 518 -19.41 32.92 6.05
N ARG A 519 -18.22 32.33 6.09
CA ARG A 519 -16.96 33.06 6.24
C ARG A 519 -16.46 33.62 4.91
N PHE A 520 -16.08 34.89 4.92
CA PHE A 520 -15.35 35.53 3.83
C PHE A 520 -13.91 35.77 4.28
N ALA A 521 -12.94 35.48 3.41
CA ALA A 521 -11.55 35.86 3.66
C ALA A 521 -11.47 37.39 3.79
N SER A 522 -10.89 37.84 4.89
CA SER A 522 -10.60 39.24 5.15
C SER A 522 -9.48 39.74 4.23
N GLU A 523 -9.40 41.05 4.06
CA GLU A 523 -8.31 41.65 3.30
C GLU A 523 -6.94 41.29 3.86
N SER A 524 -6.80 41.23 5.19
CA SER A 524 -5.54 40.85 5.83
C SER A 524 -5.14 39.41 5.55
N GLU A 525 -6.10 38.49 5.46
CA GLU A 525 -5.83 37.09 5.10
C GLU A 525 -5.43 36.98 3.62
N LEU A 526 -6.05 37.77 2.73
CA LEU A 526 -5.66 37.84 1.32
C LEU A 526 -4.29 38.50 1.14
N GLU A 527 -4.01 39.59 1.88
CA GLU A 527 -2.75 40.33 1.86
C GLU A 527 -1.55 39.49 2.34
N ALA A 528 -1.80 38.33 2.97
CA ALA A 528 -0.75 37.41 3.39
C ALA A 528 -0.01 36.77 2.20
N VAL A 529 -0.63 36.68 1.02
CA VAL A 529 -0.01 36.11 -0.19
C VAL A 529 -0.21 36.96 -1.44
N HIS A 530 -1.22 37.83 -1.46
CA HIS A 530 -1.50 38.71 -2.58
C HIS A 530 -1.14 40.17 -2.27
N GLU A 531 -0.67 40.89 -3.27
CA GLU A 531 -0.38 42.30 -3.15
C GLU A 531 -1.65 43.14 -2.92
N ARG A 532 -1.55 44.10 -2.01
CA ARG A 532 -2.68 45.01 -1.72
C ARG A 532 -3.24 45.73 -2.95
N PRO A 533 -2.43 46.30 -3.88
CA PRO A 533 -2.94 46.87 -5.12
C PRO A 533 -3.81 45.91 -5.94
N TYR A 534 -3.43 44.63 -5.98
CA TYR A 534 -4.18 43.59 -6.68
C TYR A 534 -5.55 43.35 -6.04
N ILE A 535 -5.59 43.15 -4.72
CA ILE A 535 -6.84 42.94 -3.96
C ILE A 535 -7.78 44.15 -4.15
N GLN A 536 -7.24 45.37 -4.11
CA GLN A 536 -8.03 46.60 -4.33
C GLN A 536 -8.57 46.71 -5.76
N LYS A 537 -7.79 46.30 -6.77
CA LYS A 537 -8.24 46.23 -8.17
C LYS A 537 -9.43 45.28 -8.29
N MET A 538 -9.35 44.10 -7.68
CA MET A 538 -10.47 43.15 -7.69
C MET A 538 -11.67 43.65 -6.90
N ARG A 539 -11.49 44.32 -5.75
CA ARG A 539 -12.62 44.88 -5.00
C ARG A 539 -13.43 45.90 -5.79
N ARG A 540 -12.75 46.76 -6.55
CA ARG A 540 -13.40 47.80 -7.37
C ARG A 540 -14.35 47.22 -8.42
N THR A 541 -14.19 45.95 -8.81
CA THR A 541 -15.12 45.28 -9.74
C THR A 541 -16.56 45.26 -9.22
N THR A 542 -16.77 45.33 -7.89
CA THR A 542 -18.11 45.40 -7.29
C THR A 542 -18.85 46.70 -7.63
N GLU A 543 -18.12 47.77 -7.97
CA GLU A 543 -18.65 49.10 -8.27
C GLU A 543 -18.66 49.41 -9.78
N MET A 544 -18.06 48.54 -10.60
CA MET A 544 -17.92 48.73 -12.04
C MET A 544 -19.22 48.44 -12.80
N THR A 545 -19.44 49.20 -13.86
CA THR A 545 -20.42 48.88 -14.90
C THR A 545 -19.97 47.67 -15.72
N ASP A 546 -20.91 46.99 -16.39
CA ASP A 546 -20.60 45.80 -17.17
C ASP A 546 -19.63 46.11 -18.34
N ALA A 547 -19.62 47.35 -18.83
CA ALA A 547 -18.67 47.80 -19.84
C ALA A 547 -17.24 47.92 -19.26
N GLU A 548 -17.11 48.47 -18.05
CA GLU A 548 -15.82 48.58 -17.36
C GLU A 548 -15.26 47.21 -16.96
N LEU A 549 -16.13 46.28 -16.55
CA LEU A 549 -15.75 44.90 -16.29
C LEU A 549 -15.18 44.23 -17.55
N ARG A 550 -15.88 44.32 -18.68
CA ARG A 550 -15.38 43.79 -19.98
C ARG A 550 -14.04 44.38 -20.38
N THR A 551 -13.86 45.70 -20.27
CA THR A 551 -12.57 46.33 -20.53
C THR A 551 -11.48 45.88 -19.56
N THR A 552 -11.83 45.54 -18.32
CA THR A 552 -10.89 44.98 -17.35
C THR A 552 -10.50 43.55 -17.70
N GLU A 553 -11.44 42.73 -18.17
CA GLU A 553 -11.21 41.34 -18.64
C GLU A 553 -10.23 41.28 -19.81
N GLU A 554 -10.33 42.19 -20.79
CA GLU A 554 -9.45 42.24 -21.97
C GLU A 554 -7.95 42.33 -21.62
N GLY A 555 -7.62 42.86 -20.44
CA GLY A 555 -6.25 42.97 -19.93
C GLY A 555 -5.80 41.80 -19.07
N LEU A 556 -6.62 40.77 -18.88
CA LEU A 556 -6.36 39.62 -18.01
C LEU A 556 -6.31 38.33 -18.82
N ASN A 557 -5.53 37.36 -18.36
CA ASN A 557 -5.38 36.09 -19.05
C ASN A 557 -6.48 35.10 -18.61
N SER A 558 -7.43 34.82 -19.51
CA SER A 558 -8.48 33.81 -19.31
C SER A 558 -9.28 34.04 -18.01
N ILE A 559 -9.74 35.29 -17.81
CA ILE A 559 -10.55 35.72 -16.67
C ILE A 559 -11.83 36.35 -17.17
N TYR A 560 -12.94 36.01 -16.51
CA TYR A 560 -14.22 36.68 -16.65
C TYR A 560 -14.65 37.26 -15.29
N LEU A 561 -15.37 38.38 -15.32
CA LEU A 561 -15.72 39.16 -14.16
C LEU A 561 -17.21 39.54 -14.15
N THR A 562 -17.75 39.53 -12.95
CA THR A 562 -19.07 40.04 -12.60
C THR A 562 -18.90 40.93 -11.37
N ARG A 563 -19.91 41.72 -11.02
CA ARG A 563 -19.87 42.50 -9.76
C ARG A 563 -19.80 41.61 -8.52
N ASP A 564 -20.25 40.36 -8.63
CA ASP A 564 -20.23 39.36 -7.56
C ASP A 564 -18.93 38.54 -7.52
N SER A 565 -18.03 38.68 -8.50
CA SER A 565 -16.78 37.91 -8.59
C SER A 565 -15.89 38.08 -7.35
N PHE A 566 -15.65 39.33 -6.90
CA PHE A 566 -14.84 39.60 -5.71
C PHE A 566 -15.43 38.99 -4.43
N PRO A 567 -16.68 39.27 -4.02
CA PRO A 567 -17.22 38.69 -2.79
C PRO A 567 -17.32 37.16 -2.85
N ILE A 568 -17.65 36.57 -4.01
CA ILE A 568 -17.69 35.11 -4.17
C ILE A 568 -16.28 34.50 -4.02
N ALA A 569 -15.24 35.12 -4.60
CA ALA A 569 -13.86 34.68 -4.43
C ALA A 569 -13.38 34.78 -2.97
N CYS A 570 -13.76 35.85 -2.25
CA CYS A 570 -13.51 35.92 -0.80
C CYS A 570 -14.23 34.79 -0.04
N GLY A 571 -15.43 34.41 -0.47
CA GLY A 571 -16.16 33.25 0.07
C GLY A 571 -15.48 31.91 -0.23
N SER A 572 -14.90 31.74 -1.42
CA SER A 572 -14.08 30.55 -1.76
C SER A 572 -12.91 30.40 -0.81
N ALA A 573 -12.08 31.45 -0.67
CA ALA A 573 -10.94 31.41 0.23
C ALA A 573 -11.39 31.22 1.70
N GLY A 574 -12.44 31.91 2.12
CA GLY A 574 -13.03 31.78 3.46
C GLY A 574 -13.48 30.35 3.80
N ALA A 575 -14.07 29.63 2.84
CA ALA A 575 -14.47 28.23 3.02
C ALA A 575 -13.26 27.31 3.26
N VAL A 576 -12.13 27.55 2.58
CA VAL A 576 -10.89 26.77 2.82
C VAL A 576 -10.29 27.10 4.19
N LEU A 577 -10.35 28.37 4.63
CA LEU A 577 -9.93 28.76 5.99
C LEU A 577 -10.77 28.07 7.07
N GLU A 578 -12.07 27.89 6.84
CA GLU A 578 -12.95 27.15 7.75
C GLU A 578 -12.55 25.66 7.84
N CYS A 579 -12.14 25.06 6.72
CA CYS A 579 -11.60 23.70 6.70
C CYS A 579 -10.32 23.59 7.55
N VAL A 580 -9.42 24.57 7.43
CA VAL A 580 -8.18 24.62 8.23
C VAL A 580 -8.49 24.69 9.72
N ASP A 581 -9.40 25.59 10.10
CA ASP A 581 -9.80 25.78 11.49
C ASP A 581 -10.38 24.47 12.06
N ARG A 582 -11.24 23.77 11.32
CA ARG A 582 -11.79 22.49 11.77
C ARG A 582 -10.73 21.40 11.95
N VAL A 583 -9.88 21.22 10.94
CA VAL A 583 -8.90 20.13 10.90
C VAL A 583 -7.80 20.31 11.96
N LEU A 584 -7.39 21.55 12.25
CA LEU A 584 -6.28 21.83 13.16
C LEU A 584 -6.69 22.03 14.62
N THR A 585 -7.95 22.37 14.91
CA THR A 585 -8.42 22.53 16.31
C THR A 585 -8.90 21.23 16.96
N SER A 586 -9.06 20.17 16.16
CA SER A 586 -9.52 18.86 16.60
C SER A 586 -8.34 17.91 16.92
N TRP A 587 -8.62 16.70 17.42
CA TRP A 587 -7.57 15.70 17.57
C TRP A 587 -6.97 15.32 16.22
N ILE A 588 -5.68 14.99 16.20
CA ILE A 588 -5.00 14.59 14.97
C ILE A 588 -5.71 13.39 14.33
N GLY A 589 -6.05 13.52 13.04
CA GLY A 589 -6.75 12.49 12.28
C GLY A 589 -8.26 12.39 12.54
N GLU A 590 -8.79 13.20 13.46
CA GLU A 590 -10.22 13.25 13.72
C GLU A 590 -10.99 13.83 12.53
N TRP A 591 -10.44 14.86 11.88
CA TRP A 591 -11.07 15.51 10.74
C TRP A 591 -10.17 15.57 9.52
N ASN A 592 -10.80 15.32 8.37
CA ASN A 592 -10.35 15.72 7.05
C ASN A 592 -11.46 16.55 6.38
N ALA A 593 -11.16 17.26 5.30
CA ALA A 593 -12.15 18.15 4.69
C ALA A 593 -12.09 18.19 3.15
N PHE A 594 -13.25 18.38 2.53
CA PHE A 594 -13.40 18.69 1.11
C PHE A 594 -14.06 20.06 0.97
N ALA A 595 -13.36 21.02 0.38
CA ALA A 595 -13.86 22.35 0.06
C ALA A 595 -14.42 22.36 -1.38
N LEU A 596 -15.74 22.27 -1.49
CA LEU A 596 -16.49 22.38 -2.73
C LEU A 596 -16.71 23.88 -3.07
N VAL A 597 -15.69 24.49 -3.66
CA VAL A 597 -15.65 25.95 -3.87
C VAL A 597 -15.56 26.34 -5.34
N ARG A 598 -16.04 27.53 -5.68
CA ARG A 598 -15.74 28.25 -6.94
C ARG A 598 -15.87 29.76 -6.77
N PRO A 599 -15.02 30.61 -7.40
CA PRO A 599 -14.00 30.27 -8.40
C PRO A 599 -12.80 29.49 -7.84
N PRO A 600 -12.02 28.82 -8.72
CA PRO A 600 -10.75 28.17 -8.38
C PRO A 600 -9.66 29.20 -7.99
N GLY A 601 -8.46 28.73 -7.63
CA GLY A 601 -7.40 29.56 -7.09
C GLY A 601 -5.97 29.32 -7.58
N HIS A 602 -5.58 28.12 -8.01
CA HIS A 602 -4.15 27.78 -8.17
C HIS A 602 -3.36 28.60 -9.22
N HIS A 603 -4.03 29.27 -10.17
CA HIS A 603 -3.39 30.16 -11.15
C HIS A 603 -3.24 31.61 -10.68
N ALA A 604 -3.94 32.03 -9.61
CA ALA A 604 -3.86 33.40 -9.11
C ALA A 604 -2.48 33.64 -8.48
N GLY A 605 -1.72 34.55 -9.06
CA GLY A 605 -0.36 34.90 -8.63
C GLY A 605 -0.35 35.94 -7.51
N ILE A 606 0.83 36.46 -7.21
CA ILE A 606 1.01 37.47 -6.16
C ILE A 606 0.25 38.77 -6.51
N SER A 607 0.27 39.18 -7.78
CA SER A 607 -0.19 40.52 -8.21
C SER A 607 -1.33 40.53 -9.24
N GLU A 608 -1.72 39.38 -9.80
CA GLU A 608 -2.74 39.30 -10.87
C GLU A 608 -3.58 38.01 -10.81
N PRO A 609 -4.85 38.07 -11.28
CA PRO A 609 -5.69 36.89 -11.51
C PRO A 609 -5.32 36.24 -12.84
N SER A 610 -5.58 34.93 -12.98
CA SER A 610 -5.32 34.19 -14.22
C SER A 610 -6.12 32.88 -14.26
N GLY A 611 -6.47 32.38 -15.44
CA GLY A 611 -7.04 31.03 -15.62
C GLY A 611 -8.24 30.74 -14.72
N PHE A 612 -9.26 31.60 -14.77
CA PHE A 612 -10.47 31.58 -13.92
C PHE A 612 -10.24 31.84 -12.42
N CYS A 613 -8.98 31.91 -11.97
CA CYS A 613 -8.62 32.07 -10.58
C CYS A 613 -8.51 33.55 -10.19
N ILE A 614 -9.30 33.95 -9.19
CA ILE A 614 -9.23 35.31 -8.62
C ILE A 614 -8.26 35.30 -7.43
N PHE A 615 -8.55 34.61 -6.33
CA PHE A 615 -7.60 34.49 -5.22
C PHE A 615 -7.10 33.06 -5.12
N ASN A 616 -5.85 32.89 -4.70
CA ASN A 616 -5.26 31.58 -4.52
C ASN A 616 -5.75 30.99 -3.20
N ASN A 617 -6.90 30.32 -3.26
CA ASN A 617 -7.61 29.77 -2.10
C ASN A 617 -6.69 28.89 -1.23
N VAL A 618 -5.92 28.01 -1.87
CA VAL A 618 -5.02 27.07 -1.19
C VAL A 618 -3.80 27.78 -0.61
N ALA A 619 -3.19 28.73 -1.32
CA ALA A 619 -2.04 29.47 -0.82
C ALA A 619 -2.41 30.38 0.37
N VAL A 620 -3.55 31.07 0.30
CA VAL A 620 -4.11 31.85 1.44
C VAL A 620 -4.29 30.93 2.65
N ALA A 621 -4.86 29.73 2.46
CA ALA A 621 -5.09 28.79 3.54
C ALA A 621 -3.80 28.16 4.10
N ALA A 622 -2.82 27.87 3.25
CA ALA A 622 -1.51 27.39 3.68
C ALA A 622 -0.78 28.44 4.53
N GLN A 623 -0.74 29.69 4.06
CA GLN A 623 -0.14 30.80 4.80
C GLN A 623 -0.87 31.05 6.13
N TYR A 624 -2.20 30.99 6.13
CA TYR A 624 -3.01 31.07 7.34
C TYR A 624 -2.70 29.96 8.36
N ALA A 625 -2.51 28.72 7.90
CA ALA A 625 -2.15 27.60 8.75
C ALA A 625 -0.75 27.79 9.37
N LEU A 626 0.22 28.27 8.59
CA LEU A 626 1.57 28.62 9.08
C LEU A 626 1.50 29.71 10.15
N ASP A 627 0.74 30.78 9.92
CA ASP A 627 0.75 31.96 10.80
C ASP A 627 -0.11 31.78 12.05
N LYS A 628 -1.32 31.22 11.94
CA LYS A 628 -2.26 31.08 13.06
C LYS A 628 -1.96 29.88 13.94
N TYR A 629 -1.54 28.77 13.34
CA TYR A 629 -1.32 27.49 14.04
C TYR A 629 0.15 27.14 14.23
N ASP A 630 1.08 28.05 13.87
CA ASP A 630 2.53 27.89 13.96
C ASP A 630 3.02 26.58 13.32
N LEU A 631 2.35 26.17 12.23
CA LEU A 631 2.82 25.04 11.44
C LEU A 631 4.14 25.39 10.79
N GLN A 632 5.00 24.39 10.66
CA GLN A 632 6.32 24.52 10.07
C GLN A 632 6.39 23.90 8.68
N ARG A 633 5.49 22.95 8.37
CA ARG A 633 5.52 22.16 7.13
C ARG A 633 4.12 21.91 6.59
N VAL A 634 3.79 22.52 5.46
CA VAL A 634 2.53 22.31 4.72
C VAL A 634 2.85 21.73 3.35
N LEU A 635 2.19 20.62 2.99
CA LEU A 635 2.29 20.05 1.64
C LEU A 635 1.10 20.54 0.82
N ILE A 636 1.35 21.05 -0.38
CA ILE A 636 0.34 21.28 -1.41
C ILE A 636 0.64 20.34 -2.59
N LEU A 637 -0.24 19.37 -2.82
CA LEU A 637 -0.22 18.57 -4.04
C LEU A 637 -1.26 19.11 -5.03
N ASP A 638 -0.82 19.52 -6.20
CA ASP A 638 -1.68 19.90 -7.30
C ASP A 638 -1.77 18.76 -8.32
N TRP A 639 -2.97 18.22 -8.51
CA TRP A 639 -3.23 17.17 -9.50
C TRP A 639 -4.13 17.63 -10.65
N ASP A 640 -4.46 18.92 -10.69
CA ASP A 640 -5.08 19.57 -11.84
C ASP A 640 -4.21 19.33 -13.08
N VAL A 641 -4.83 19.29 -14.27
CA VAL A 641 -4.05 19.06 -15.50
C VAL A 641 -3.17 20.26 -15.84
N HIS A 642 -3.50 21.44 -15.36
CA HIS A 642 -2.72 22.66 -15.52
C HIS A 642 -1.78 22.85 -14.33
N HIS A 643 -0.61 23.42 -14.58
CA HIS A 643 0.29 23.79 -13.50
C HIS A 643 -0.25 25.02 -12.77
N GLY A 644 -0.46 24.92 -11.45
CA GLY A 644 -0.73 26.04 -10.55
C GLY A 644 0.45 27.01 -10.40
N ASN A 645 0.69 27.86 -11.40
CA ASN A 645 1.76 28.87 -11.38
C ASN A 645 1.64 29.83 -10.23
N GLY A 646 0.43 30.26 -9.89
CA GLY A 646 0.24 31.19 -8.79
C GLY A 646 0.74 30.60 -7.48
N THR A 647 0.40 29.33 -7.23
CA THR A 647 0.88 28.61 -6.03
C THR A 647 2.40 28.47 -6.02
N GLN A 648 3.01 28.13 -7.16
CA GLN A 648 4.47 28.05 -7.28
C GLN A 648 5.14 29.41 -7.05
N GLU A 649 4.61 30.50 -7.63
CA GLU A 649 5.14 31.86 -7.49
C GLU A 649 5.13 32.29 -6.02
N ILE A 650 3.98 32.13 -5.34
CA ILE A 650 3.77 32.56 -3.95
C ILE A 650 4.78 31.89 -3.01
N PHE A 651 5.06 30.59 -3.19
CA PHE A 651 5.95 29.83 -2.30
C PHE A 651 7.34 29.57 -2.88
N TRP A 652 7.74 30.27 -3.95
CA TRP A 652 8.95 29.99 -4.72
C TRP A 652 10.24 29.97 -3.87
N GLU A 653 10.29 30.80 -2.81
CA GLU A 653 11.43 30.89 -1.90
C GLU A 653 11.15 30.31 -0.49
N ASP A 654 9.95 29.78 -0.21
CA ASP A 654 9.55 29.30 1.13
C ASP A 654 9.78 27.79 1.27
N ASN A 655 10.54 27.38 2.28
CA ASN A 655 10.80 25.97 2.57
C ASN A 655 9.84 25.35 3.60
N ARG A 656 8.91 26.14 4.14
CA ARG A 656 7.83 25.66 5.00
C ARG A 656 6.68 25.07 4.17
N VAL A 657 6.62 25.38 2.87
CA VAL A 657 5.63 24.85 1.95
C VAL A 657 6.32 24.00 0.89
N LEU A 658 5.94 22.73 0.79
CA LEU A 658 6.32 21.88 -0.33
C LEU A 658 5.18 21.91 -1.35
N TYR A 659 5.44 22.43 -2.54
CA TYR A 659 4.53 22.40 -3.67
C TYR A 659 4.94 21.30 -4.65
N MET A 660 4.01 20.40 -4.98
CA MET A 660 4.24 19.36 -5.99
C MET A 660 3.09 19.36 -6.98
N SER A 661 3.39 19.27 -8.28
CA SER A 661 2.35 19.36 -9.32
C SER A 661 2.54 18.31 -10.41
N PHE A 662 1.47 17.58 -10.71
CA PHE A 662 1.30 16.95 -12.02
C PHE A 662 0.71 17.97 -12.98
N HIS A 663 1.15 18.01 -14.22
CA HIS A 663 0.51 18.87 -15.22
C HIS A 663 0.89 18.47 -16.62
N ARG A 664 -0.01 18.66 -17.56
CA ARG A 664 0.31 18.66 -18.98
C ARG A 664 1.16 19.89 -19.29
N HIS A 665 2.28 19.66 -19.95
CA HIS A 665 3.25 20.71 -20.25
C HIS A 665 3.44 20.87 -21.76
N ASP A 666 3.39 19.77 -22.53
CA ASP A 666 3.59 19.75 -23.99
C ASP A 666 4.79 20.62 -24.42
N ASP A 667 5.92 20.41 -23.76
CA ASP A 667 7.16 21.16 -23.99
C ASP A 667 6.99 22.70 -23.88
N GLY A 668 6.09 23.15 -23.01
CA GLY A 668 5.82 24.56 -22.68
C GLY A 668 4.67 25.18 -23.48
N THR A 669 3.98 24.38 -24.30
CA THR A 669 2.89 24.84 -25.19
C THR A 669 1.48 24.63 -24.62
N PHE A 670 1.35 23.90 -23.51
CA PHE A 670 0.08 23.80 -22.78
C PHE A 670 -0.08 24.95 -21.78
N TYR A 671 -1.32 25.27 -21.41
CA TYR A 671 -1.61 26.40 -20.53
C TYR A 671 -1.06 26.17 -19.10
N PRO A 672 -0.51 27.19 -18.43
CA PRO A 672 -0.19 28.53 -18.94
C PRO A 672 1.15 28.55 -19.69
N MET A 673 1.07 28.95 -20.96
CA MET A 673 2.15 28.79 -21.93
C MET A 673 3.37 29.66 -21.61
N GLY A 674 4.57 29.09 -21.81
CA GLY A 674 5.84 29.84 -21.77
C GLY A 674 6.42 30.15 -20.38
N GLU A 675 5.79 29.69 -19.31
CA GLU A 675 6.25 29.89 -17.93
C GLU A 675 7.20 28.75 -17.44
N PRO A 676 8.08 29.02 -16.44
CA PRO A 676 9.04 28.04 -15.90
C PRO A 676 8.35 26.96 -15.04
N LYS A 677 7.83 25.93 -15.72
CA LYS A 677 6.99 24.86 -15.15
C LYS A 677 7.54 23.47 -15.46
N ASN A 678 8.82 23.36 -15.78
CA ASN A 678 9.47 22.10 -16.08
C ASN A 678 10.05 21.49 -14.79
N PHE A 679 10.52 20.24 -14.86
CA PHE A 679 11.18 19.56 -13.74
C PHE A 679 12.49 20.23 -13.29
N LEU A 680 13.02 21.18 -14.07
CA LEU A 680 14.21 21.99 -13.72
C LEU A 680 13.86 23.13 -12.74
N ASP A 681 12.59 23.52 -12.68
CA ASP A 681 12.10 24.65 -11.91
C ASP A 681 11.78 24.19 -10.49
N ALA A 682 12.81 24.22 -9.64
CA ALA A 682 12.81 23.58 -8.32
C ALA A 682 12.84 24.57 -7.14
N GLY A 683 12.36 25.81 -7.32
CA GLY A 683 12.41 26.86 -6.30
C GLY A 683 13.73 27.63 -6.26
N GLU A 684 13.77 28.70 -5.46
CA GLU A 684 14.92 29.58 -5.28
C GLU A 684 15.20 29.87 -3.80
N GLY A 685 16.39 30.41 -3.50
CA GLY A 685 16.75 30.77 -2.13
C GLY A 685 16.64 29.59 -1.15
N LYS A 686 15.81 29.76 -0.12
CA LYS A 686 15.51 28.72 0.88
C LYS A 686 14.57 27.65 0.32
N GLY A 687 13.68 28.00 -0.60
CA GLY A 687 12.70 27.12 -1.26
C GLY A 687 13.29 26.17 -2.31
N LYS A 688 14.62 26.17 -2.55
CA LYS A 688 15.26 25.20 -3.45
C LYS A 688 14.98 23.75 -3.00
N GLY A 689 14.42 22.96 -3.89
CA GLY A 689 13.94 21.59 -3.66
C GLY A 689 12.48 21.48 -3.22
N PHE A 690 11.82 22.59 -2.86
CA PHE A 690 10.46 22.62 -2.33
C PHE A 690 9.38 22.95 -3.38
N SER A 691 9.79 23.12 -4.64
CA SER A 691 8.90 23.00 -5.80
C SER A 691 9.26 21.75 -6.60
N VAL A 692 8.28 20.86 -6.84
CA VAL A 692 8.45 19.60 -7.57
C VAL A 692 7.45 19.53 -8.72
N ASN A 693 7.92 19.85 -9.91
CA ASN A 693 7.11 19.84 -11.13
C ASN A 693 7.26 18.51 -11.88
N ILE A 694 6.14 17.85 -12.18
CA ILE A 694 6.07 16.60 -12.97
C ILE A 694 5.38 16.90 -14.32
N PRO A 695 6.13 17.42 -15.32
CA PRO A 695 5.56 17.85 -16.59
C PRO A 695 5.31 16.68 -17.53
N TRP A 696 4.08 16.54 -18.02
CA TRP A 696 3.74 15.60 -19.08
C TRP A 696 3.95 16.24 -20.45
N ASN A 697 4.99 15.79 -21.16
CA ASN A 697 5.31 16.24 -22.53
C ASN A 697 4.72 15.31 -23.60
N SER A 698 3.57 14.70 -23.28
CA SER A 698 2.80 13.81 -24.15
C SER A 698 1.32 13.98 -23.83
N CYS A 699 0.48 13.93 -24.85
CA CYS A 699 -0.96 13.84 -24.68
C CYS A 699 -1.37 12.42 -24.22
N LYS A 700 -2.62 12.29 -23.78
CA LYS A 700 -3.26 11.02 -23.41
C LYS A 700 -2.59 10.30 -22.23
N ILE A 701 -2.14 11.08 -21.25
CA ILE A 701 -1.66 10.57 -19.98
C ILE A 701 -2.85 9.95 -19.24
N GLY A 702 -2.66 8.78 -18.64
CA GLY A 702 -3.71 8.12 -17.88
C GLY A 702 -3.20 7.60 -16.54
N ASP A 703 -4.05 6.82 -15.89
CA ASP A 703 -3.84 6.26 -14.55
C ASP A 703 -2.41 5.82 -14.25
N ASP A 704 -1.83 4.94 -15.07
CA ASP A 704 -0.53 4.32 -14.81
C ASP A 704 0.61 5.33 -14.71
N ALA A 705 0.54 6.45 -15.45
CA ALA A 705 1.57 7.49 -15.42
C ALA A 705 1.50 8.30 -14.12
N TYR A 706 0.29 8.71 -13.71
CA TYR A 706 0.05 9.37 -12.43
C TYR A 706 0.47 8.47 -11.28
N ARG A 707 0.04 7.20 -11.30
CA ARG A 707 0.40 6.18 -10.30
C ARG A 707 1.91 5.97 -10.20
N ALA A 708 2.61 5.87 -11.34
CA ALA A 708 4.07 5.69 -11.36
C ALA A 708 4.79 6.89 -10.77
N ALA A 709 4.44 8.11 -11.17
CA ALA A 709 5.05 9.33 -10.63
C ALA A 709 4.69 9.55 -9.15
N PHE A 710 3.47 9.23 -8.76
CA PHE A 710 3.01 9.31 -7.37
C PHE A 710 3.82 8.38 -6.45
N THR A 711 4.03 7.13 -6.88
CA THR A 711 4.85 6.14 -6.16
C THR A 711 6.35 6.46 -6.19
N LYS A 712 6.89 6.98 -7.30
CA LYS A 712 8.35 7.20 -7.46
C LYS A 712 8.83 8.56 -6.96
N ILE A 713 7.98 9.58 -6.93
CA ILE A 713 8.35 10.96 -6.63
C ILE A 713 7.54 11.49 -5.45
N ILE A 714 6.21 11.59 -5.61
CA ILE A 714 5.34 12.31 -4.67
C ILE A 714 5.40 11.72 -3.27
N MET A 715 5.09 10.42 -3.11
CA MET A 715 5.04 9.81 -1.78
C MET A 715 6.40 9.76 -1.08
N PRO A 716 7.51 9.35 -1.74
CA PRO A 716 8.82 9.42 -1.12
C PRO A 716 9.20 10.81 -0.59
N ILE A 717 9.04 11.85 -1.43
CA ILE A 717 9.35 13.23 -1.04
C ILE A 717 8.43 13.70 0.09
N ALA A 718 7.11 13.44 0.00
CA ALA A 718 6.15 13.85 1.01
C ALA A 718 6.43 13.21 2.37
N TYR A 719 6.83 11.93 2.39
CA TYR A 719 7.23 11.25 3.62
C TYR A 719 8.50 11.84 4.24
N GLU A 720 9.50 12.18 3.43
CA GLU A 720 10.72 12.84 3.92
C GLU A 720 10.44 14.27 4.42
N PHE A 721 9.54 15.00 3.75
CA PHE A 721 9.10 16.34 4.16
C PHE A 721 8.32 16.34 5.47
N ARG A 722 7.55 15.27 5.78
CA ARG A 722 6.75 15.14 7.01
C ARG A 722 5.80 16.33 7.23
N PRO A 723 4.84 16.55 6.32
CA PRO A 723 3.89 17.65 6.46
C PRO A 723 3.06 17.52 7.73
N GLU A 724 2.70 18.65 8.30
CA GLU A 724 1.78 18.77 9.44
C GLU A 724 0.34 18.96 8.97
N LEU A 725 0.15 19.43 7.73
CA LEU A 725 -1.11 19.55 7.02
C LEU A 725 -0.87 19.30 5.53
N VAL A 726 -1.80 18.59 4.88
CA VAL A 726 -1.77 18.35 3.44
C VAL A 726 -2.97 19.03 2.78
N PHE A 727 -2.70 19.87 1.78
CA PHE A 727 -3.68 20.34 0.82
C PHE A 727 -3.58 19.58 -0.49
N VAL A 728 -4.72 19.37 -1.13
CA VAL A 728 -4.79 18.95 -2.53
C VAL A 728 -5.52 20.03 -3.31
N SER A 729 -4.81 20.69 -4.23
CA SER A 729 -5.41 21.50 -5.30
C SER A 729 -6.06 20.51 -6.27
N SER A 730 -7.37 20.31 -6.08
CA SER A 730 -8.10 19.16 -6.57
C SER A 730 -8.83 19.48 -7.88
N GLY A 731 -8.07 19.69 -8.94
CA GLY A 731 -8.60 19.76 -10.30
C GLY A 731 -8.92 18.38 -10.89
N PHE A 732 -10.12 18.23 -11.43
CA PHE A 732 -10.54 16.98 -12.08
C PHE A 732 -10.56 17.09 -13.61
N ASP A 733 -9.85 18.06 -14.17
CA ASP A 733 -9.70 18.28 -15.61
C ASP A 733 -8.66 17.37 -16.27
N ALA A 734 -7.84 16.64 -15.50
CA ALA A 734 -7.08 15.50 -16.02
C ALA A 734 -7.93 14.24 -16.22
N ALA A 735 -9.20 14.27 -15.81
CA ALA A 735 -10.07 13.11 -15.84
C ALA A 735 -10.54 12.74 -17.26
N THR A 736 -10.86 11.45 -17.44
CA THR A 736 -11.35 10.93 -18.72
C THR A 736 -12.60 11.69 -19.20
N GLY A 737 -12.52 12.29 -20.38
CA GLY A 737 -13.65 12.98 -21.01
C GLY A 737 -13.75 14.47 -20.68
N ASP A 738 -12.81 15.01 -19.90
CA ASP A 738 -12.69 16.45 -19.72
C ASP A 738 -12.35 17.15 -21.06
N PRO A 739 -13.02 18.27 -21.39
CA PRO A 739 -12.82 18.95 -22.68
C PRO A 739 -11.49 19.71 -22.78
N LEU A 740 -10.82 20.02 -21.66
CA LEU A 740 -9.59 20.85 -21.66
C LEU A 740 -8.33 20.03 -21.44
N GLY A 741 -8.34 19.03 -20.55
CA GLY A 741 -7.10 18.31 -20.20
C GLY A 741 -6.59 17.30 -21.23
N GLU A 742 -7.50 16.63 -21.95
CA GLU A 742 -7.20 15.51 -22.89
C GLU A 742 -6.36 14.36 -22.27
N CYS A 743 -6.51 14.17 -20.95
CA CYS A 743 -5.98 13.07 -20.17
C CYS A 743 -7.06 12.00 -19.92
N PHE A 744 -6.66 10.89 -19.30
CA PHE A 744 -7.48 9.69 -19.09
C PHE A 744 -7.29 9.15 -17.66
N VAL A 745 -7.39 10.05 -16.68
CA VAL A 745 -7.33 9.67 -15.27
C VAL A 745 -8.74 9.31 -14.80
N ASN A 746 -8.90 8.13 -14.22
CA ASN A 746 -10.20 7.67 -13.74
C ASN A 746 -10.41 8.01 -12.26
N PRO A 747 -11.68 8.07 -11.78
CA PRO A 747 -12.02 8.33 -10.38
C PRO A 747 -11.21 7.49 -9.37
N ASP A 748 -10.95 6.22 -9.70
CA ASP A 748 -10.18 5.30 -8.87
C ASP A 748 -8.73 5.72 -8.64
N THR A 749 -8.11 6.42 -9.59
CA THR A 749 -6.75 6.93 -9.40
C THR A 749 -6.74 8.12 -8.44
N TYR A 750 -7.75 8.99 -8.50
CA TYR A 750 -7.92 10.06 -7.52
C TYR A 750 -8.19 9.50 -6.12
N ALA A 751 -9.11 8.54 -5.99
CA ALA A 751 -9.37 7.81 -4.73
C ALA A 751 -8.09 7.19 -4.16
N LEU A 752 -7.31 6.50 -5.00
CA LEU A 752 -6.06 5.89 -4.57
C LEU A 752 -5.02 6.91 -4.09
N MET A 753 -4.83 8.01 -4.83
CA MET A 753 -3.92 9.08 -4.42
C MET A 753 -4.37 9.70 -3.09
N THR A 754 -5.66 10.00 -2.94
CA THR A 754 -6.27 10.45 -1.67
C THR A 754 -5.97 9.48 -0.54
N TYR A 755 -6.19 8.18 -0.74
CA TYR A 755 -5.94 7.16 0.27
C TYR A 755 -4.49 7.20 0.77
N HIS A 756 -3.52 7.22 -0.14
CA HIS A 756 -2.11 7.28 0.26
C HIS A 756 -1.75 8.61 0.96
N LEU A 757 -2.29 9.75 0.51
CA LEU A 757 -2.06 11.06 1.15
C LEU A 757 -2.62 11.14 2.57
N MET A 758 -3.74 10.47 2.85
CA MET A 758 -4.28 10.36 4.21
C MET A 758 -3.36 9.59 5.17
N GLY A 759 -2.33 8.91 4.66
CA GLY A 759 -1.26 8.35 5.48
C GLY A 759 -0.29 9.42 6.03
N LEU A 760 -0.30 10.64 5.50
CA LEU A 760 0.55 11.74 5.94
C LEU A 760 -0.19 12.62 6.97
N ALA A 761 0.56 13.42 7.74
CA ALA A 761 0.01 14.38 8.69
C ALA A 761 -1.03 13.80 9.68
N GLY A 762 -0.96 12.49 9.94
CA GLY A 762 -1.95 11.77 10.74
C GLY A 762 -3.37 11.82 10.16
N GLY A 763 -3.52 11.99 8.84
CA GLY A 763 -4.82 12.10 8.18
C GLY A 763 -5.36 13.52 8.02
N ARG A 764 -4.62 14.56 8.44
CA ARG A 764 -5.01 15.97 8.24
C ARG A 764 -4.86 16.36 6.76
N LEU A 765 -5.91 16.08 6.00
CA LEU A 765 -6.01 16.30 4.57
C LEU A 765 -7.17 17.25 4.26
N ILE A 766 -6.91 18.29 3.47
CA ILE A 766 -7.91 19.20 2.93
C ILE A 766 -7.83 19.17 1.41
N THR A 767 -8.88 18.69 0.75
CA THR A 767 -9.00 18.71 -0.70
C THR A 767 -9.82 19.92 -1.12
N VAL A 768 -9.38 20.69 -2.12
CA VAL A 768 -9.99 21.96 -2.51
C VAL A 768 -10.28 21.92 -4.01
N LEU A 769 -11.53 22.09 -4.42
CA LEU A 769 -11.88 22.02 -5.84
C LEU A 769 -11.19 23.13 -6.65
N GLU A 770 -10.50 22.74 -7.73
CA GLU A 770 -9.87 23.66 -8.71
C GLU A 770 -10.57 23.52 -10.08
N GLY A 771 -9.90 22.97 -11.11
CA GLY A 771 -10.46 22.70 -12.44
C GLY A 771 -11.36 21.45 -12.54
N GLY A 772 -11.76 21.12 -13.76
CA GLY A 772 -12.67 20.00 -14.10
C GLY A 772 -13.97 20.52 -14.70
N TYR A 773 -14.21 20.21 -15.97
CA TYR A 773 -15.18 20.92 -16.81
C TYR A 773 -16.16 19.98 -17.52
N ASN A 774 -15.92 18.67 -17.47
CA ASN A 774 -16.96 17.67 -17.74
C ASN A 774 -17.77 17.40 -16.46
N LEU A 775 -19.06 17.76 -16.47
CA LEU A 775 -19.95 17.69 -15.30
C LEU A 775 -20.15 16.28 -14.74
N ASP A 776 -20.12 15.24 -15.58
CA ASP A 776 -20.24 13.85 -15.11
C ASP A 776 -18.92 13.40 -14.49
N SER A 777 -17.81 13.63 -15.20
CA SER A 777 -16.48 13.21 -14.75
C SER A 777 -16.06 13.89 -13.45
N ILE A 778 -16.27 15.21 -13.32
CA ILE A 778 -15.94 15.96 -12.10
C ILE A 778 -16.75 15.43 -10.90
N SER A 779 -18.02 15.08 -11.12
CA SER A 779 -18.91 14.57 -10.08
C SER A 779 -18.49 13.17 -9.61
N ASP A 780 -18.14 12.28 -10.55
CA ASP A 780 -17.67 10.93 -10.22
C ASP A 780 -16.30 10.95 -9.51
N CYS A 781 -15.37 11.79 -9.97
CA CYS A 781 -14.06 11.94 -9.32
C CYS A 781 -14.19 12.54 -7.91
N ALA A 782 -14.99 13.60 -7.73
CA ALA A 782 -15.23 14.19 -6.42
C ALA A 782 -15.92 13.21 -5.47
N ALA A 783 -16.88 12.42 -5.95
CA ALA A 783 -17.53 11.37 -5.16
C ALA A 783 -16.54 10.28 -4.72
N ALA A 784 -15.62 9.86 -5.59
CA ALA A 784 -14.58 8.89 -5.25
C ALA A 784 -13.60 9.40 -4.19
N VAL A 785 -13.21 10.67 -4.28
CA VAL A 785 -12.38 11.34 -3.26
C VAL A 785 -13.13 11.41 -1.93
N CYS A 786 -14.36 11.91 -1.91
CA CYS A 786 -15.17 12.04 -0.69
C CYS A 786 -15.42 10.67 -0.03
N GLN A 787 -15.76 9.66 -0.83
CA GLN A 787 -15.98 8.30 -0.33
C GLN A 787 -14.72 7.74 0.35
N THR A 788 -13.56 7.92 -0.27
CA THR A 788 -12.27 7.49 0.31
C THR A 788 -11.97 8.23 1.62
N MET A 789 -12.29 9.51 1.69
CA MET A 789 -12.07 10.35 2.88
C MET A 789 -12.98 9.98 4.05
N ILE A 790 -14.22 9.59 3.77
CA ILE A 790 -15.21 9.12 4.75
C ILE A 790 -14.86 7.72 5.24
N GLU A 791 -14.65 6.78 4.32
CA GLU A 791 -14.47 5.37 4.67
C GLU A 791 -13.06 5.07 5.17
N GLY A 792 -12.10 5.92 4.79
CA GLY A 792 -10.70 5.69 5.07
C GLY A 792 -10.14 4.40 4.46
N SER A 793 -10.80 3.85 3.42
CA SER A 793 -10.48 2.61 2.73
C SER A 793 -10.77 2.72 1.23
N LEU A 794 -10.31 1.73 0.44
CA LEU A 794 -10.64 1.60 -0.99
C LEU A 794 -11.57 0.40 -1.27
N ARG A 795 -12.30 -0.08 -0.26
CA ARG A 795 -13.12 -1.29 -0.38
C ARG A 795 -14.21 -1.16 -1.45
N HIS A 796 -14.82 0.02 -1.53
CA HIS A 796 -15.92 0.32 -2.46
C HIS A 796 -15.48 1.08 -3.71
N SER A 797 -14.18 1.04 -4.06
CA SER A 797 -13.65 1.69 -5.28
C SER A 797 -14.42 1.28 -6.55
N TYR A 798 -14.56 2.19 -7.51
CA TYR A 798 -15.51 2.08 -8.64
C TYR A 798 -15.14 1.00 -9.67
N THR A 799 -13.88 0.55 -9.73
CA THR A 799 -13.50 -0.53 -10.63
C THR A 799 -14.18 -1.82 -10.22
N ALA A 800 -15.13 -2.29 -11.03
CA ALA A 800 -15.56 -3.69 -11.08
C ALA A 800 -14.32 -4.60 -11.25
N LYS A 801 -14.40 -5.86 -10.80
CA LYS A 801 -13.34 -6.85 -11.10
C LYS A 801 -13.12 -6.81 -12.60
N SER A 802 -11.95 -6.34 -13.07
CA SER A 802 -11.63 -6.52 -14.48
C SER A 802 -11.52 -8.02 -14.69
N GLU A 803 -12.54 -8.62 -15.31
CA GLU A 803 -12.49 -10.02 -15.71
C GLU A 803 -11.33 -10.19 -16.70
N GLY A 804 -10.20 -10.71 -16.22
CA GLY A 804 -9.01 -10.98 -17.03
C GLY A 804 -7.70 -10.58 -16.37
N THR A 805 -6.62 -11.21 -16.82
CA THR A 805 -5.25 -10.86 -16.42
C THR A 805 -4.97 -9.39 -16.77
N PRO A 806 -4.40 -8.58 -15.85
CA PRO A 806 -4.01 -7.20 -16.15
C PRO A 806 -3.19 -7.17 -17.44
N GLN A 807 -3.66 -6.43 -18.44
CA GLN A 807 -2.94 -6.33 -19.70
C GLN A 807 -1.64 -5.58 -19.44
N LYS A 808 -0.48 -6.22 -19.69
CA LYS A 808 0.86 -5.61 -19.53
C LYS A 808 1.03 -4.43 -20.52
N LYS A 809 0.49 -3.26 -20.19
CA LYS A 809 0.60 -2.05 -21.00
C LYS A 809 1.82 -1.28 -20.53
N ARG A 810 2.84 -1.21 -21.38
CA ARG A 810 4.03 -0.42 -21.09
C ARG A 810 3.72 1.07 -21.16
N LEU A 811 4.21 1.81 -20.18
CA LEU A 811 4.19 3.27 -20.19
C LEU A 811 5.01 3.84 -21.34
N GLN A 812 4.58 4.98 -21.86
CA GLN A 812 5.26 5.69 -22.93
C GLN A 812 6.65 6.16 -22.47
N CYS A 813 7.66 6.14 -23.36
CA CYS A 813 9.03 6.55 -22.98
C CYS A 813 9.10 7.98 -22.42
N LYS A 814 8.31 8.91 -22.98
CA LYS A 814 8.25 10.31 -22.52
C LYS A 814 7.79 10.45 -21.06
N VAL A 815 6.89 9.57 -20.59
CA VAL A 815 6.45 9.54 -19.18
C VAL A 815 7.64 9.23 -18.28
N TRP A 816 8.42 8.20 -18.63
CA TRP A 816 9.62 7.85 -17.87
C TRP A 816 10.70 8.93 -17.96
N GLU A 817 10.85 9.60 -19.09
CA GLU A 817 11.77 10.73 -19.23
C GLU A 817 11.43 11.87 -18.27
N SER A 818 10.15 12.25 -18.16
CA SER A 818 9.70 13.24 -17.19
C SER A 818 10.01 12.80 -15.75
N ILE A 819 9.56 11.60 -15.34
CA ILE A 819 9.77 11.11 -13.96
C ILE A 819 11.26 11.03 -13.62
N ARG A 820 12.11 10.56 -14.54
CA ARG A 820 13.56 10.49 -14.34
C ARG A 820 14.21 11.87 -14.30
N GLY A 821 13.70 12.84 -15.08
CA GLY A 821 14.14 14.23 -15.04
C GLY A 821 13.91 14.83 -13.67
N VAL A 822 12.69 14.65 -13.13
CA VAL A 822 12.35 15.06 -11.76
C VAL A 822 13.26 14.39 -10.74
N ALA A 823 13.41 13.07 -10.79
CA ALA A 823 14.25 12.34 -9.85
C ALA A 823 15.72 12.79 -9.89
N ALA A 824 16.24 13.17 -11.06
CA ALA A 824 17.62 13.62 -11.22
C ALA A 824 17.86 15.04 -10.70
N VAL A 825 16.84 15.91 -10.72
CA VAL A 825 16.92 17.25 -10.11
C VAL A 825 16.71 17.14 -8.60
N GLN A 826 15.73 16.35 -8.18
CA GLN A 826 15.27 16.31 -6.79
C GLN A 826 16.15 15.46 -5.87
N ASP A 827 16.99 14.55 -6.37
CA ASP A 827 17.90 13.75 -5.51
C ASP A 827 18.94 14.60 -4.75
N HIS A 828 19.20 15.81 -5.23
CA HIS A 828 20.09 16.77 -4.57
C HIS A 828 19.50 17.25 -3.25
N TYR A 829 18.16 17.34 -3.19
CA TYR A 829 17.42 17.90 -2.05
C TYR A 829 16.82 16.81 -1.17
N TRP A 830 16.35 15.71 -1.76
CA TRP A 830 15.60 14.65 -1.07
C TRP A 830 16.40 13.35 -1.03
N THR A 831 16.75 12.91 0.19
CA THR A 831 17.57 11.73 0.42
C THR A 831 16.88 10.42 0.04
N CYS A 832 15.56 10.37 0.11
CA CYS A 832 14.75 9.21 -0.30
C CYS A 832 14.90 8.84 -1.78
N LEU A 833 15.36 9.78 -2.61
CA LEU A 833 15.61 9.55 -4.05
C LEU A 833 17.05 9.13 -4.34
N ARG A 834 18.00 9.37 -3.42
CA ARG A 834 19.43 9.24 -3.69
C ARG A 834 19.83 7.80 -3.97
N GLY A 835 20.64 7.62 -5.01
CA GLY A 835 21.25 6.34 -5.36
C GLY A 835 20.39 5.47 -6.28
N PHE A 836 19.11 5.77 -6.47
CA PHE A 836 18.21 5.06 -7.37
C PHE A 836 18.35 5.47 -8.86
N GLN A 837 19.10 6.53 -9.17
CA GLN A 837 19.34 7.06 -10.52
C GLN A 837 20.35 6.17 -11.28
N LYS A 838 19.95 4.91 -11.52
CA LYS A 838 20.77 3.86 -12.12
C LYS A 838 20.15 3.30 -13.39
N CYS A 839 21.00 2.91 -14.32
CA CYS A 839 20.61 2.10 -15.47
C CYS A 839 21.09 0.66 -15.28
N PHE A 840 20.47 -0.27 -16.00
CA PHE A 840 20.94 -1.66 -16.08
C PHE A 840 21.40 -2.03 -17.50
N PRO A 841 22.32 -3.00 -17.66
CA PRO A 841 22.76 -3.46 -18.98
C PRO A 841 21.60 -3.94 -19.87
N GLN A 842 21.68 -3.72 -21.19
CA GLN A 842 20.62 -4.14 -22.14
C GLN A 842 20.40 -5.66 -22.17
N LYS A 843 21.47 -6.46 -22.05
CA LYS A 843 21.34 -7.91 -21.90
C LYS A 843 20.98 -8.23 -20.47
N MET A 844 19.87 -8.93 -20.26
CA MET A 844 19.50 -9.47 -18.96
C MET A 844 20.62 -10.34 -18.40
N LEU A 845 21.00 -10.08 -17.15
CA LEU A 845 21.83 -11.00 -16.40
C LEU A 845 20.93 -12.17 -15.99
N ARG A 846 21.25 -13.39 -16.46
CA ARG A 846 20.70 -14.60 -15.85
C ARG A 846 21.42 -14.80 -14.51
N SER A 847 20.77 -15.41 -13.51
CA SER A 847 21.38 -15.69 -12.19
C SER A 847 22.80 -16.28 -12.31
N GLN A 848 22.98 -17.24 -13.23
CA GLN A 848 24.26 -17.89 -13.56
C GLN A 848 25.37 -16.96 -14.13
N LYS A 849 25.07 -15.70 -14.45
CA LYS A 849 26.03 -14.71 -15.01
C LYS A 849 26.35 -13.56 -14.05
N LEU A 850 25.83 -13.60 -12.83
CA LEU A 850 26.17 -12.62 -11.80
C LEU A 850 27.64 -12.80 -11.39
N LYS A 851 28.33 -11.69 -11.11
CA LYS A 851 29.71 -11.76 -10.61
C LYS A 851 29.65 -12.22 -9.16
N HIS A 852 30.35 -13.31 -8.86
CA HIS A 852 30.58 -13.79 -7.51
C HIS A 852 31.97 -13.29 -7.10
N ASP A 853 32.11 -12.72 -5.89
CA ASP A 853 33.43 -12.31 -5.41
C ASP A 853 34.25 -13.57 -5.07
N ARG A 854 35.43 -13.69 -5.69
CA ARG A 854 36.26 -14.90 -5.74
C ARG A 854 37.04 -15.20 -4.44
N ARG A 855 36.68 -14.59 -3.31
CA ARG A 855 37.29 -14.96 -2.01
C ARG A 855 36.73 -16.27 -1.46
N SER A 856 35.66 -16.82 -2.03
CA SER A 856 34.98 -18.05 -1.58
C SER A 856 35.10 -19.26 -2.53
N ASP A 857 35.63 -19.10 -3.75
CA ASP A 857 35.76 -20.19 -4.74
C ASP A 857 36.80 -21.27 -4.38
N GLN A 858 37.48 -21.17 -3.22
CA GLN A 858 38.41 -22.19 -2.72
C GLN A 858 37.80 -23.16 -1.70
N MET A 859 36.50 -23.09 -1.40
CA MET A 859 35.85 -23.97 -0.41
C MET A 859 34.79 -24.94 -0.98
N LEU A 860 34.69 -25.07 -2.31
CA LEU A 860 33.77 -26.02 -2.97
C LEU A 860 34.36 -27.42 -3.22
N GLU A 861 35.50 -27.77 -2.63
CA GLU A 861 36.01 -29.14 -2.64
C GLU A 861 36.48 -29.59 -1.24
N ALA A 862 35.57 -30.21 -0.47
CA ALA A 862 35.90 -31.13 0.62
C ALA A 862 34.76 -32.18 0.77
N PRO A 863 35.05 -33.41 1.25
CA PRO A 863 34.39 -34.63 0.77
C PRO A 863 33.04 -34.89 1.43
N THR A 864 32.02 -35.14 0.61
CA THR A 864 30.74 -35.71 1.06
C THR A 864 30.95 -37.16 1.50
N SER A 865 30.92 -37.39 2.81
CA SER A 865 30.67 -38.72 3.37
C SER A 865 29.19 -38.85 3.70
N THR A 866 28.60 -39.96 3.28
CA THR A 866 27.20 -40.41 3.43
C THR A 866 26.21 -39.90 2.38
N SER A 867 26.07 -40.72 1.33
CA SER A 867 25.05 -40.62 0.26
C SER A 867 23.66 -41.05 0.75
N PRO A 868 22.56 -40.39 0.34
CA PRO A 868 21.23 -40.99 0.39
C PRO A 868 21.08 -41.98 -0.78
N ARG A 869 20.63 -43.19 -0.48
CA ARG A 869 20.43 -44.28 -1.45
C ARG A 869 19.44 -43.87 -2.53
N ARG A 870 19.93 -43.70 -3.76
CA ARG A 870 19.11 -43.63 -4.99
C ARG A 870 18.38 -44.96 -5.23
N SER A 871 17.10 -44.89 -5.57
CA SER A 871 16.30 -46.07 -5.90
C SER A 871 16.80 -46.76 -7.19
N PRO A 872 16.74 -48.11 -7.30
CA PRO A 872 17.36 -48.86 -8.42
C PRO A 872 16.69 -48.68 -9.79
N ARG A 873 15.59 -47.93 -9.90
CA ARG A 873 14.77 -47.85 -11.13
C ARG A 873 15.23 -46.79 -12.14
N LEU A 874 15.91 -45.72 -11.68
CA LEU A 874 16.42 -44.64 -12.55
C LEU A 874 17.74 -44.99 -13.23
N ALA A 875 18.57 -45.85 -12.62
CA ALA A 875 19.83 -46.31 -13.21
C ALA A 875 19.63 -47.26 -14.40
N ALA A 876 18.51 -48.00 -14.43
CA ALA A 876 18.20 -48.93 -15.52
C ALA A 876 17.73 -48.20 -16.80
N MET A 877 17.06 -47.04 -16.68
CA MET A 877 16.60 -46.27 -17.86
C MET A 877 17.74 -45.51 -18.54
N ALA A 878 18.66 -44.92 -17.76
CA ALA A 878 19.83 -44.21 -18.30
C ALA A 878 20.84 -45.16 -19.01
N ALA A 879 20.88 -46.44 -18.63
CA ALA A 879 21.71 -47.44 -19.29
C ALA A 879 21.13 -47.91 -20.65
N ILE A 880 19.80 -47.88 -20.82
CA ILE A 880 19.12 -48.27 -22.06
C ILE A 880 19.21 -47.14 -23.11
N GLU A 881 19.07 -45.87 -22.70
CA GLU A 881 19.23 -44.73 -23.60
C GLU A 881 20.66 -44.62 -24.17
N LYS A 882 21.67 -44.91 -23.33
CA LYS A 882 23.08 -44.89 -23.74
C LYS A 882 23.48 -46.07 -24.65
N GLN A 883 22.74 -47.19 -24.60
CA GLN A 883 22.91 -48.29 -25.56
C GLN A 883 22.22 -48.02 -26.91
N LEU A 884 21.13 -47.23 -26.93
CA LEU A 884 20.42 -46.86 -28.16
C LEU A 884 21.13 -45.78 -28.98
N GLU A 885 21.90 -44.90 -28.35
CA GLU A 885 22.71 -43.89 -29.07
C GLU A 885 23.94 -44.50 -29.76
N ASN A 886 24.56 -45.53 -29.18
CA ASN A 886 25.74 -46.18 -29.77
C ASN A 886 25.42 -47.11 -30.95
N LEU A 887 24.15 -47.45 -31.19
CA LEU A 887 23.71 -48.26 -32.34
C LEU A 887 23.28 -47.43 -33.56
N LYS A 888 23.36 -46.08 -33.50
CA LYS A 888 23.05 -45.19 -34.63
C LYS A 888 24.28 -44.60 -35.33
N LEU A 889 25.49 -45.01 -34.95
CA LEU A 889 26.76 -44.55 -35.53
C LEU A 889 27.66 -45.69 -36.05
N SER A 890 27.10 -46.84 -36.38
CA SER A 890 27.78 -47.93 -37.13
C SER A 890 26.96 -48.39 -38.32
#